data_AF-A0A918HLZ3-F1
#
_entry.id   AF-A0A918HLZ3-F1
#
_cell.length_a   1.000
_cell.length_b   1.000
_cell.length_c   1.000
_cell.angle_alpha   90.00
_cell.angle_beta   90.00
_cell.angle_gamma   90.00
#
_symmetry.space_group_name_H-M   'P 1'
#
loop_
_entity.id
_entity.type
_entity.pdbx_description
1 polymer ?
#
loop_
_entity_poly.entity_id
_entity_poly.type
_entity_poly.pdbx_seq_one_letter_code
_entity_poly.pdbx_strand_id
1 'polypeptide(L)'
;MNDNADQQHFAEASPGYAAGRLAGALTTATTHPDPDTRRRAAERGRSWRALLAGMANGRLAIGSRTPVSGLPAWVTLQVLRGGFATGEPSAGGPLTEYEAEAARLAGVPRERQALFAYWLTEDGLVRLGELLDSGRYEITVPEEAALLTVAWLARTGETDAAIELVEELAPFAGRLRFTPRPSTRPAPSPGAVHRRTVAEAGETLARRRPSRAVETQREALTVWQPFGDALLTHWLETADADAAVRVPARDTAAGWYERGSLLLLRYRDLAERHTYCTKHLDPKQNLAILRGVLEEAVAGRTPDARRLGLLRHAVTAMVRRRGVPGSAPHTALRREQAVQAALPSHHALAQLVLRRLAELDQGAGVAEVEPLLVPVGEGEARATGLPVGAAVPAAVRRPVEAALSAPLGTLVERGVVPSAEVLAELVPQLVAASTAQAHPDPALRTLAAAHHRAFADRRSLLLLNFQRQVRMEELPWVRAVAGQRSTDTAREVSAGALRQLGELAVQAFPGTILPNPLVRELSVLARAADLDVPLVEELATDIFMGSFTPKFLVAARIAAELLGGGSLYERYYAVDYGAVRELADAEARPGSGPRTSPGFAALCAERAGAPSSRYGFGSPAANGTVVEQAQILTTHNLATLVHRVGIAPAPGWEDLARRCFTTVCLLTARVQGNARPLGTIKDAAYAWRQMVFHLSLCSARERKDTLRWLTEEAGRHPAHVGARLAPALTGLRQVDEGGAADDGEGRRLLGWTTGKHWLRPDPRVSG
;
A
#
# COMPACT_ATOMS: atom_id res chain seq x y z
N MET A 1 -24.31 -39.69 -32.82
CA MET A 1 -23.48 -40.26 -31.75
C MET A 1 -22.04 -40.20 -32.21
N ASN A 2 -21.31 -39.21 -31.70
CA ASN A 2 -19.86 -39.18 -31.67
C ASN A 2 -19.51 -38.33 -30.45
N ASP A 3 -19.25 -39.05 -29.36
CA ASP A 3 -18.96 -38.57 -28.02
C ASP A 3 -17.61 -37.86 -27.99
N ASN A 4 -17.62 -36.54 -28.17
CA ASN A 4 -16.47 -35.69 -27.86
C ASN A 4 -16.89 -34.37 -27.18
N ALA A 5 -18.09 -34.35 -26.60
CA ALA A 5 -18.46 -33.40 -25.56
C ALA A 5 -18.29 -34.15 -24.23
N ASP A 6 -17.09 -34.09 -23.65
CA ASP A 6 -16.83 -34.21 -22.21
C ASP A 6 -15.38 -34.61 -21.96
N GLN A 7 -14.52 -33.61 -21.83
CA GLN A 7 -13.39 -33.58 -20.89
C GLN A 7 -12.72 -32.19 -20.97
N GLN A 8 -13.47 -31.16 -20.56
CA GLN A 8 -12.84 -29.93 -20.12
C GLN A 8 -12.19 -30.23 -18.77
N HIS A 9 -10.89 -30.51 -18.75
CA HIS A 9 -10.14 -30.65 -17.50
C HIS A 9 -10.28 -29.37 -16.68
N PHE A 10 -11.01 -29.44 -15.57
CA PHE A 10 -11.14 -28.34 -14.63
C PHE A 10 -9.77 -27.99 -14.05
N ALA A 11 -9.42 -26.71 -14.06
CA ALA A 11 -8.19 -26.28 -13.40
C ALA A 11 -8.35 -26.42 -11.88
N GLU A 12 -7.42 -27.14 -11.25
CA GLU A 12 -7.28 -27.24 -9.80
C GLU A 12 -6.19 -26.30 -9.28
N ALA A 13 -6.38 -25.77 -8.07
CA ALA A 13 -5.40 -24.87 -7.46
C ALA A 13 -4.12 -25.66 -7.07
N SER A 14 -2.97 -25.27 -7.64
CA SER A 14 -1.70 -25.95 -7.39
C SER A 14 -1.30 -25.92 -5.89
N PRO A 15 -1.15 -27.09 -5.23
CA PRO A 15 -0.63 -27.17 -3.86
C PRO A 15 0.80 -26.63 -3.70
N GLY A 16 1.57 -26.58 -4.80
CA GLY A 16 2.97 -26.15 -4.81
C GLY A 16 3.17 -24.69 -4.40
N TYR A 17 2.26 -23.79 -4.76
CA TYR A 17 2.32 -22.39 -4.31
C TYR A 17 2.16 -22.30 -2.79
N ALA A 18 1.13 -22.94 -2.23
CA ALA A 18 0.88 -22.95 -0.80
C ALA A 18 2.03 -23.58 -0.01
N ALA A 19 2.61 -24.68 -0.52
CA ALA A 19 3.82 -25.30 0.04
C ALA A 19 5.03 -24.36 0.03
N GLY A 20 5.27 -23.65 -1.06
CA GLY A 20 6.34 -22.64 -1.15
C GLY A 20 6.15 -21.48 -0.17
N ARG A 21 4.90 -21.01 0.02
CA ARG A 21 4.57 -19.98 1.02
C ARG A 21 4.79 -20.48 2.45
N LEU A 22 4.45 -21.74 2.74
CA LEU A 22 4.75 -22.38 4.02
C LEU A 22 6.26 -22.43 4.28
N ALA A 23 7.05 -22.91 3.31
CA ALA A 23 8.50 -22.99 3.43
C ALA A 23 9.12 -21.62 3.74
N GLY A 24 8.74 -20.58 2.99
CA GLY A 24 9.22 -19.22 3.23
C GLY A 24 8.82 -18.66 4.60
N ALA A 25 7.62 -18.98 5.09
CA ALA A 25 7.16 -18.58 6.42
C ALA A 25 7.98 -19.28 7.53
N LEU A 26 8.27 -20.58 7.37
CA LEU A 26 9.10 -21.34 8.31
C LEU A 26 10.54 -20.81 8.34
N THR A 27 11.16 -20.58 7.17
CA THR A 27 12.50 -19.98 7.09
C THR A 27 12.54 -18.62 7.80
N THR A 28 11.55 -17.76 7.58
CA THR A 28 11.48 -16.46 8.25
C THR A 28 11.32 -16.61 9.76
N ALA A 29 10.51 -17.58 10.21
CA ALA A 29 10.29 -17.86 11.62
C ALA A 29 11.56 -18.34 12.34
N THR A 30 12.50 -18.98 11.63
CA THR A 30 13.75 -19.48 12.22
C THR A 30 14.91 -18.50 12.08
N THR A 31 15.02 -17.73 10.99
CA THR A 31 16.24 -16.96 10.67
C THR A 31 16.13 -15.46 10.92
N HIS A 32 14.92 -14.89 11.09
CA HIS A 32 14.77 -13.44 11.15
C HIS A 32 15.29 -12.85 12.48
N PRO A 33 16.08 -11.76 12.47
CA PRO A 33 16.68 -11.20 13.68
C PRO A 33 15.65 -10.64 14.68
N ASP A 34 14.55 -10.05 14.18
CA ASP A 34 13.48 -9.50 15.01
C ASP A 34 12.51 -10.59 15.55
N PRO A 35 12.34 -10.73 16.88
CA PRO A 35 11.42 -11.68 17.52
C PRO A 35 9.95 -11.52 17.11
N ASP A 36 9.47 -10.29 16.92
CA ASP A 36 8.06 -10.05 16.56
C ASP A 36 7.78 -10.52 15.13
N THR A 37 8.74 -10.33 14.23
CA THR A 37 8.68 -10.86 12.87
C THR A 37 8.76 -12.38 12.83
N ARG A 38 9.56 -13.01 13.72
CA ARG A 38 9.56 -14.48 13.87
C ARG A 38 8.19 -15.01 14.33
N ARG A 39 7.59 -14.40 15.36
CA ARG A 39 6.26 -14.78 15.86
C ARG A 39 5.19 -14.72 14.77
N ARG A 40 5.10 -13.59 14.05
CA ARG A 40 4.16 -13.41 12.92
C ARG A 40 4.42 -14.39 11.78
N ALA A 41 5.68 -14.76 11.53
CA ALA A 41 6.02 -15.76 10.54
C ALA A 41 5.56 -17.17 10.95
N ALA A 42 5.73 -17.53 12.22
CA ALA A 42 5.26 -18.81 12.76
C ALA A 42 3.73 -18.95 12.69
N GLU A 43 2.98 -17.89 13.03
CA GLU A 43 1.53 -17.82 12.87
C GLU A 43 1.09 -18.05 11.42
N ARG A 44 1.70 -17.34 10.47
CA ARG A 44 1.45 -17.54 9.04
C ARG A 44 1.77 -18.97 8.61
N GLY A 45 2.86 -19.56 9.12
CA GLY A 45 3.21 -20.96 8.86
C GLY A 45 2.13 -21.94 9.33
N ARG A 46 1.55 -21.71 10.52
CA ARG A 46 0.41 -22.51 11.01
C ARG A 46 -0.80 -22.40 10.08
N SER A 47 -1.15 -21.19 9.64
CA SER A 47 -2.28 -20.99 8.72
C SER A 47 -2.08 -21.71 7.38
N TRP A 48 -0.88 -21.64 6.78
CA TRP A 48 -0.59 -22.35 5.53
C TRP A 48 -0.61 -23.88 5.70
N ARG A 49 -0.15 -24.39 6.85
CA ARG A 49 -0.21 -25.83 7.14
C ARG A 49 -1.66 -26.31 7.29
N ALA A 50 -2.48 -25.59 8.04
CA ALA A 50 -3.90 -25.92 8.21
C ALA A 50 -4.64 -25.92 6.86
N LEU A 51 -4.31 -24.95 6.00
CA LEU A 51 -4.85 -24.89 4.65
C LEU A 51 -4.49 -26.11 3.80
N LEU A 52 -3.21 -26.49 3.76
CA LEU A 52 -2.76 -27.67 3.01
C LEU A 52 -3.41 -28.96 3.52
N ALA A 53 -3.57 -29.11 4.83
CA ALA A 53 -4.29 -30.24 5.42
C ALA A 53 -5.77 -30.25 5.02
N GLY A 54 -6.43 -29.08 5.02
CA GLY A 54 -7.82 -28.91 4.58
C GLY A 54 -8.03 -29.20 3.09
N MET A 55 -7.05 -28.89 2.24
CA MET A 55 -7.06 -29.30 0.83
C MET A 55 -6.90 -30.81 0.70
N ALA A 56 -5.94 -31.41 1.41
CA ALA A 56 -5.62 -32.83 1.31
C ALA A 56 -6.77 -33.74 1.80
N ASN A 57 -7.57 -33.31 2.77
CA ASN A 57 -8.70 -34.07 3.30
C ASN A 57 -10.06 -33.71 2.67
N GLY A 58 -10.09 -32.86 1.64
CA GLY A 58 -11.31 -32.47 0.93
C GLY A 58 -12.23 -31.49 1.66
N ARG A 59 -11.86 -30.98 2.85
CA ARG A 59 -12.63 -29.93 3.54
C ARG A 59 -12.61 -28.60 2.78
N LEU A 60 -11.53 -28.33 2.04
CA LEU A 60 -11.32 -27.10 1.27
C LEU A 60 -11.23 -27.37 -0.23
N ALA A 61 -12.19 -26.84 -0.99
CA ALA A 61 -12.21 -26.88 -2.45
C ALA A 61 -11.72 -25.53 -3.03
N ILE A 62 -10.41 -25.27 -2.96
CA ILE A 62 -9.82 -24.01 -3.45
C ILE A 62 -10.00 -23.89 -4.97
N GLY A 63 -10.39 -22.69 -5.44
CA GLY A 63 -10.80 -22.46 -6.83
C GLY A 63 -12.31 -22.46 -7.04
N SER A 64 -13.09 -22.82 -6.01
CA SER A 64 -14.55 -22.79 -6.00
C SER A 64 -15.13 -21.51 -5.37
N ARG A 65 -16.34 -21.14 -5.80
CA ARG A 65 -17.20 -20.09 -5.23
C ARG A 65 -17.65 -20.42 -3.82
N THR A 66 -17.76 -21.71 -3.49
CA THR A 66 -18.07 -22.24 -2.15
C THR A 66 -16.91 -23.15 -1.71
N PRO A 67 -15.75 -22.57 -1.34
CA PRO A 67 -14.55 -23.37 -1.07
C PRO A 67 -14.59 -24.11 0.27
N VAL A 68 -15.61 -23.90 1.10
CA VAL A 68 -15.80 -24.54 2.40
C VAL A 68 -17.14 -25.24 2.43
N SER A 69 -17.14 -26.54 2.71
CA SER A 69 -18.38 -27.33 2.82
C SER A 69 -19.28 -26.80 3.95
N GLY A 70 -20.59 -26.77 3.70
CA GLY A 70 -21.61 -26.34 4.67
C GLY A 70 -21.63 -24.84 4.97
N LEU A 71 -20.97 -24.01 4.16
CA LEU A 71 -21.12 -22.56 4.18
C LEU A 71 -21.64 -22.06 2.82
N PRO A 72 -22.69 -21.23 2.79
CA PRO A 72 -23.22 -20.69 1.54
C PRO A 72 -22.25 -19.66 0.96
N ALA A 73 -22.41 -19.38 -0.35
CA ALA A 73 -21.51 -18.48 -1.08
C ALA A 73 -21.48 -17.05 -0.55
N TRP A 74 -22.51 -16.61 0.18
CA TRP A 74 -22.61 -15.29 0.78
C TRP A 74 -21.77 -15.11 2.05
N VAL A 75 -21.26 -16.20 2.65
CA VAL A 75 -20.43 -16.10 3.85
C VAL A 75 -19.04 -15.56 3.49
N THR A 76 -18.65 -14.50 4.18
CA THR A 76 -17.33 -13.89 4.12
C THR A 76 -16.33 -14.81 4.81
N LEU A 77 -15.34 -15.28 4.05
CA LEU A 77 -14.30 -16.16 4.56
C LEU A 77 -13.04 -15.39 4.94
N GLN A 78 -12.27 -15.93 5.89
CA GLN A 78 -10.91 -15.49 6.13
C GLN A 78 -9.99 -16.04 5.03
N VAL A 79 -9.21 -15.14 4.40
CA VAL A 79 -8.44 -15.44 3.19
C VAL A 79 -6.96 -15.06 3.34
N LEU A 80 -6.08 -16.01 3.02
CA LEU A 80 -4.63 -15.82 2.96
C LEU A 80 -4.20 -15.15 1.65
N ARG A 81 -2.93 -14.72 1.60
CA ARG A 81 -2.35 -14.11 0.39
C ARG A 81 -2.52 -15.03 -0.82
N GLY A 82 -2.96 -14.46 -1.95
CA GLY A 82 -3.24 -15.22 -3.17
C GLY A 82 -4.67 -15.73 -3.29
N GLY A 83 -5.59 -15.34 -2.39
CA GLY A 83 -7.00 -15.69 -2.48
C GLY A 83 -7.37 -17.04 -1.84
N PHE A 84 -6.45 -17.65 -1.11
CA PHE A 84 -6.63 -18.97 -0.51
C PHE A 84 -7.49 -18.90 0.75
N ALA A 85 -8.71 -19.45 0.70
CA ALA A 85 -9.62 -19.52 1.85
C ALA A 85 -9.04 -20.42 2.96
N THR A 86 -9.12 -19.96 4.21
CA THR A 86 -8.62 -20.70 5.38
C THR A 86 -9.57 -21.79 5.87
N GLY A 87 -10.86 -21.71 5.50
CA GLY A 87 -11.91 -22.56 6.04
C GLY A 87 -12.75 -21.94 7.13
N GLU A 88 -12.37 -20.78 7.66
CA GLU A 88 -13.07 -20.11 8.76
C GLU A 88 -13.86 -18.88 8.24
N PRO A 89 -15.11 -18.68 8.69
CA PRO A 89 -15.86 -17.47 8.40
C PRO A 89 -15.33 -16.27 9.19
N SER A 90 -15.27 -15.10 8.55
CA SER A 90 -14.81 -13.85 9.17
C SER A 90 -15.75 -13.36 10.28
N ALA A 91 -17.05 -13.61 10.13
CA ALA A 91 -18.06 -13.33 11.15
C ALA A 91 -18.13 -14.41 12.26
N GLY A 92 -17.29 -15.44 12.22
CA GLY A 92 -17.29 -16.52 13.21
C GLY A 92 -16.22 -16.40 14.29
N GLY A 93 -15.87 -17.54 14.88
CA GLY A 93 -14.93 -17.62 16.00
C GLY A 93 -15.59 -17.40 17.36
N PRO A 94 -14.78 -17.26 18.43
CA PRO A 94 -15.26 -16.97 19.78
C PRO A 94 -16.12 -15.71 19.84
N LEU A 95 -16.97 -15.59 20.86
CA LEU A 95 -17.71 -14.35 21.11
C LEU A 95 -16.73 -13.20 21.34
N THR A 96 -16.98 -12.08 20.67
CA THR A 96 -16.30 -10.81 20.90
C THR A 96 -16.72 -10.21 22.24
N GLU A 97 -15.94 -9.25 22.74
CA GLU A 97 -16.25 -8.55 24.01
C GLU A 97 -17.63 -7.90 23.99
N TYR A 98 -18.02 -7.30 22.87
CA TYR A 98 -19.32 -6.63 22.75
C TYR A 98 -20.49 -7.62 22.63
N GLU A 99 -20.30 -8.79 22.01
CA GLU A 99 -21.32 -9.85 22.00
C GLU A 99 -21.51 -10.42 23.41
N ALA A 100 -20.42 -10.63 24.16
CA ALA A 100 -20.48 -11.12 25.53
C ALA A 100 -21.17 -10.14 26.47
N GLU A 101 -20.96 -8.83 26.26
CA GLU A 101 -21.65 -7.77 26.99
C GLU A 101 -23.12 -7.66 26.60
N ALA A 102 -23.45 -7.77 25.30
CA ALA A 102 -24.83 -7.80 24.84
C ALA A 102 -25.61 -8.97 25.45
N ALA A 103 -25.02 -10.18 25.48
CA ALA A 103 -25.62 -11.34 26.14
C ALA A 103 -25.85 -11.11 27.65
N ARG A 104 -24.88 -10.47 28.32
CA ARG A 104 -25.01 -10.10 29.74
C ARG A 104 -26.17 -9.13 29.98
N LEU A 105 -26.27 -8.08 29.17
CA LEU A 105 -27.33 -7.06 29.27
C LEU A 105 -28.71 -7.60 28.91
N ALA A 106 -28.76 -8.58 28.01
CA ALA A 106 -29.98 -9.27 27.61
C ALA A 106 -30.42 -10.36 28.60
N GLY A 107 -29.57 -10.73 29.57
CA GLY A 107 -29.86 -11.81 30.52
C GLY A 107 -29.89 -13.20 29.88
N VAL A 108 -29.22 -13.40 28.75
CA VAL A 108 -29.18 -14.69 28.02
C VAL A 108 -27.81 -15.37 28.17
N PRO A 109 -27.73 -16.70 27.94
CA PRO A 109 -26.44 -17.40 27.90
C PRO A 109 -25.45 -16.73 26.94
N ARG A 110 -24.14 -16.80 27.25
CA ARG A 110 -23.05 -16.33 26.39
C ARG A 110 -22.83 -17.30 25.22
N GLU A 111 -23.87 -17.47 24.41
CA GLU A 111 -23.92 -18.31 23.24
C GLU A 111 -24.55 -17.52 22.09
N ARG A 112 -23.93 -17.60 20.91
CA ARG A 112 -24.38 -16.81 19.77
C ARG A 112 -25.81 -17.14 19.32
N GLN A 113 -26.22 -18.40 19.46
CA GLN A 113 -27.58 -18.86 19.19
C GLN A 113 -28.61 -18.19 20.12
N ALA A 114 -28.32 -18.13 21.42
CA ALA A 114 -29.19 -17.50 22.41
C ALA A 114 -29.29 -15.98 22.18
N LEU A 115 -28.16 -15.35 21.86
CA LEU A 115 -28.11 -13.93 21.53
C LEU A 115 -28.90 -13.63 20.23
N PHE A 116 -28.79 -14.46 19.20
CA PHE A 116 -29.58 -14.34 17.97
C PHE A 116 -31.08 -14.40 18.25
N ALA A 117 -31.53 -15.37 19.06
CA ALA A 117 -32.94 -15.47 19.45
C ALA A 117 -33.43 -14.24 20.24
N TYR A 118 -32.61 -13.70 21.14
CA TYR A 118 -32.91 -12.46 21.87
C TYR A 118 -33.15 -11.27 20.92
N TRP A 119 -32.31 -11.11 19.89
CA TRP A 119 -32.45 -9.99 18.94
C TRP A 119 -33.75 -10.02 18.12
N LEU A 120 -34.41 -11.18 18.03
CA LEU A 120 -35.70 -11.35 17.36
C LEU A 120 -36.91 -11.13 18.29
N THR A 121 -36.69 -10.88 19.59
CA THR A 121 -37.74 -10.48 20.52
C THR A 121 -38.13 -9.02 20.31
N GLU A 122 -39.28 -8.60 20.85
CA GLU A 122 -39.71 -7.19 20.81
C GLU A 122 -38.64 -6.24 21.38
N ASP A 123 -38.10 -6.54 22.56
CA ASP A 123 -37.00 -5.77 23.18
C ASP A 123 -35.75 -5.72 22.29
N GLY A 124 -35.41 -6.84 21.66
CA GLY A 124 -34.27 -6.95 20.75
C GLY A 124 -34.44 -6.08 19.51
N LEU A 125 -35.62 -6.13 18.88
CA LEU A 125 -35.95 -5.34 17.70
C LEU A 125 -36.00 -3.84 18.01
N VAL A 126 -36.50 -3.43 19.17
CA VAL A 126 -36.48 -2.03 19.62
C VAL A 126 -35.04 -1.51 19.70
N ARG A 127 -34.14 -2.27 20.33
CA ARG A 127 -32.71 -1.88 20.43
C ARG A 127 -32.02 -1.83 19.08
N LEU A 128 -32.34 -2.73 18.16
CA LEU A 128 -31.84 -2.67 16.78
C LEU A 128 -32.39 -1.44 16.04
N GLY A 129 -33.64 -1.05 16.31
CA GLY A 129 -34.24 0.20 15.85
C GLY A 129 -33.49 1.43 16.35
N GLU A 130 -33.12 1.49 17.63
CA GLU A 130 -32.31 2.58 18.19
C GLU A 130 -30.94 2.70 17.52
N LEU A 131 -30.30 1.57 17.19
CA LEU A 131 -29.05 1.56 16.43
C LEU A 131 -29.27 2.10 15.01
N LEU A 132 -30.33 1.66 14.31
CA LEU A 132 -30.69 2.15 12.97
C LEU A 132 -30.88 3.67 12.96
N ASP A 133 -31.66 4.19 13.91
CA ASP A 133 -32.03 5.61 13.96
C ASP A 133 -30.86 6.50 14.36
N SER A 134 -30.03 6.03 15.30
CA SER A 134 -28.83 6.76 15.71
C SER A 134 -27.71 6.69 14.67
N GLY A 135 -27.68 5.66 13.83
CA GLY A 135 -26.55 5.36 12.93
C GLY A 135 -25.25 5.03 13.67
N ARG A 136 -25.31 4.78 14.98
CA ARG A 136 -24.15 4.63 15.87
C ARG A 136 -23.75 3.17 16.01
N TYR A 137 -23.31 2.58 14.90
CA TYR A 137 -22.83 1.20 14.85
C TYR A 137 -21.73 1.05 13.80
N GLU A 138 -20.96 -0.03 13.94
CA GLU A 138 -19.88 -0.39 13.02
C GLU A 138 -20.13 -1.78 12.43
N ILE A 139 -20.11 -1.84 11.10
CA ILE A 139 -20.17 -3.07 10.31
C ILE A 139 -18.77 -3.29 9.76
N THR A 140 -18.12 -4.35 10.23
CA THR A 140 -16.77 -4.78 9.86
C THR A 140 -16.79 -5.93 8.87
N VAL A 141 -17.85 -6.75 8.92
CA VAL A 141 -18.12 -7.81 7.96
C VAL A 141 -19.58 -7.70 7.48
N PRO A 142 -19.87 -7.99 6.21
CA PRO A 142 -21.21 -7.83 5.63
C PRO A 142 -22.34 -8.44 6.45
N GLU A 143 -22.11 -9.62 7.03
CA GLU A 143 -23.07 -10.38 7.83
C GLU A 143 -23.63 -9.59 9.02
N GLU A 144 -22.87 -8.66 9.60
CA GLU A 144 -23.31 -7.82 10.73
C GLU A 144 -24.43 -6.84 10.36
N ALA A 145 -24.72 -6.66 9.07
CA ALA A 145 -25.86 -5.86 8.61
C ALA A 145 -27.20 -6.59 8.75
N ALA A 146 -27.18 -7.93 8.84
CA ALA A 146 -28.35 -8.75 8.58
C ALA A 146 -29.49 -8.52 9.58
N LEU A 147 -29.21 -8.49 10.89
CA LEU A 147 -30.27 -8.27 11.89
C LEU A 147 -30.75 -6.81 11.95
N LEU A 148 -29.92 -5.82 11.58
CA LEU A 148 -30.41 -4.46 11.37
C LEU A 148 -31.39 -4.40 10.19
N THR A 149 -31.14 -5.16 9.12
CA THR A 149 -32.10 -5.28 8.01
C THR A 149 -33.40 -5.94 8.46
N VAL A 150 -33.34 -7.01 9.26
CA VAL A 150 -34.54 -7.65 9.83
C VAL A 150 -35.36 -6.64 10.65
N ALA A 151 -34.70 -5.88 11.53
CA ALA A 151 -35.37 -4.85 12.32
C ALA A 151 -35.98 -3.74 11.46
N TRP A 152 -35.31 -3.34 10.38
CA TRP A 152 -35.83 -2.37 9.42
C TRP A 152 -37.07 -2.90 8.69
N LEU A 153 -37.05 -4.15 8.20
CA LEU A 153 -38.19 -4.78 7.52
C LEU A 153 -39.40 -4.92 8.46
N ALA A 154 -39.15 -5.38 9.69
CA ALA A 154 -40.20 -5.54 10.69
C ALA A 154 -40.91 -4.22 11.02
N ARG A 155 -40.15 -3.13 11.21
CA ARG A 155 -40.74 -1.82 11.56
C ARG A 155 -41.44 -1.12 10.39
N THR A 156 -41.09 -1.44 9.14
CA THR A 156 -41.75 -0.88 7.93
C THR A 156 -42.93 -1.71 7.44
N GLY A 157 -43.23 -2.83 8.12
CA GLY A 157 -44.37 -3.70 7.80
C GLY A 157 -44.06 -4.80 6.77
N GLU A 158 -42.83 -4.91 6.30
CA GLU A 158 -42.34 -5.94 5.36
C GLU A 158 -42.09 -7.28 6.07
N THR A 159 -43.12 -7.79 6.75
CA THR A 159 -43.01 -8.90 7.72
C THR A 159 -42.61 -10.21 7.03
N ASP A 160 -43.16 -10.52 5.86
CA ASP A 160 -42.84 -11.74 5.12
C ASP A 160 -41.36 -11.78 4.72
N ALA A 161 -40.83 -10.66 4.20
CA ALA A 161 -39.41 -10.53 3.87
C ALA A 161 -38.50 -10.63 5.10
N ALA A 162 -38.94 -10.14 6.26
CA ALA A 162 -38.21 -10.29 7.52
C ALA A 162 -38.15 -11.76 7.97
N ILE A 163 -39.28 -12.49 7.87
CA ILE A 163 -39.37 -13.92 8.22
C ILE A 163 -38.48 -14.75 7.28
N GLU A 164 -38.61 -14.57 5.97
CA GLU A 164 -37.78 -15.26 4.97
C GLU A 164 -36.28 -15.05 5.22
N LEU A 165 -35.89 -13.80 5.53
CA LEU A 165 -34.51 -13.50 5.87
C LEU A 165 -34.06 -14.22 7.15
N VAL A 166 -34.87 -14.24 8.20
CA VAL A 166 -34.56 -14.96 9.44
C VAL A 166 -34.41 -16.47 9.19
N GLU A 167 -35.28 -17.07 8.37
CA GLU A 167 -35.19 -18.49 8.00
C GLU A 167 -33.89 -18.82 7.27
N GLU A 168 -33.40 -17.93 6.40
CA GLU A 168 -32.12 -18.10 5.71
C GLU A 168 -30.91 -17.98 6.67
N LEU A 169 -31.00 -17.15 7.71
CA LEU A 169 -29.92 -16.90 8.67
C LEU A 169 -29.86 -17.91 9.81
N ALA A 170 -31.01 -18.42 10.26
CA ALA A 170 -31.16 -19.25 11.45
C ALA A 170 -30.23 -20.49 11.49
N PRO A 171 -29.96 -21.21 10.38
CA PRO A 171 -29.02 -22.35 10.38
C PRO A 171 -27.59 -21.98 10.78
N PHE A 172 -27.23 -20.70 10.73
CA PHE A 172 -25.89 -20.19 11.01
C PHE A 172 -25.81 -19.36 12.29
N ALA A 173 -26.91 -19.16 13.03
CA ALA A 173 -26.98 -18.30 14.20
C ALA A 173 -26.00 -18.67 15.33
N GLY A 174 -25.71 -19.96 15.53
CA GLY A 174 -24.70 -20.41 16.48
C GLY A 174 -23.25 -20.17 16.03
N ARG A 175 -23.03 -19.92 14.73
CA ARG A 175 -21.69 -19.89 14.09
C ARG A 175 -21.27 -18.50 13.63
N LEU A 176 -22.20 -17.66 13.18
CA LEU A 176 -21.95 -16.38 12.55
C LEU A 176 -22.59 -15.23 13.33
N ARG A 177 -21.85 -14.13 13.42
CA ARG A 177 -22.30 -12.88 14.02
C ARG A 177 -23.11 -12.08 13.00
N PHE A 178 -24.36 -11.76 13.36
CA PHE A 178 -25.31 -11.03 12.51
C PHE A 178 -25.71 -9.64 13.05
N THR A 179 -25.15 -9.25 14.20
CA THR A 179 -25.35 -7.91 14.78
C THR A 179 -24.07 -7.09 14.69
N PRO A 180 -24.17 -5.77 14.44
CA PRO A 180 -23.02 -4.89 14.39
C PRO A 180 -22.51 -4.59 15.81
N ARG A 181 -21.30 -4.02 15.87
CA ARG A 181 -20.77 -3.47 17.10
C ARG A 181 -21.41 -2.09 17.36
N PRO A 182 -22.03 -1.84 18.53
CA PRO A 182 -22.44 -0.50 18.91
C PRO A 182 -21.24 0.45 18.95
N SER A 183 -21.42 1.67 18.45
CA SER A 183 -20.39 2.69 18.38
C SER A 183 -20.85 3.92 19.15
N THR A 184 -19.93 4.71 19.69
CA THR A 184 -20.26 6.06 20.17
C THR A 184 -20.19 7.09 19.05
N ARG A 185 -19.65 6.71 17.88
CA ARG A 185 -19.39 7.60 16.73
C ARG A 185 -20.63 7.73 15.84
N PRO A 186 -20.92 8.94 15.30
CA PRO A 186 -21.88 9.08 14.22
C PRO A 186 -21.34 8.46 12.91
N ALA A 187 -22.22 8.24 11.94
CA ALA A 187 -21.81 7.79 10.61
C ALA A 187 -20.89 8.83 9.93
N PRO A 188 -19.89 8.41 9.13
CA PRO A 188 -19.00 9.32 8.41
C PRO A 188 -19.77 10.29 7.51
N SER A 189 -19.30 11.55 7.43
CA SER A 189 -19.86 12.56 6.51
C SER A 189 -19.70 12.13 5.05
N PRO A 190 -20.74 12.31 4.19
CA PRO A 190 -20.61 12.06 2.76
C PRO A 190 -19.54 12.99 2.15
N GLY A 191 -18.56 12.42 1.44
CA GLY A 191 -17.66 13.16 0.54
C GLY A 191 -16.25 13.50 1.07
N ALA A 192 -15.97 13.33 2.36
CA ALA A 192 -14.61 13.40 2.90
C ALA A 192 -14.08 11.99 3.16
N VAL A 193 -12.88 11.71 2.66
CA VAL A 193 -12.19 10.43 2.93
C VAL A 193 -10.87 10.72 3.61
N HIS A 194 -10.37 9.74 4.35
CA HIS A 194 -9.05 9.79 4.97
C HIS A 194 -8.33 8.46 4.74
N ARG A 195 -7.02 8.54 4.53
CA ARG A 195 -6.19 7.34 4.31
C ARG A 195 -5.88 6.60 5.59
N ARG A 196 -5.75 7.34 6.68
CA ARG A 196 -5.48 6.81 8.01
C ARG A 196 -6.39 7.45 9.02
N THR A 197 -6.76 6.71 10.05
CA THR A 197 -7.36 7.34 11.23
C THR A 197 -6.28 8.00 12.09
N VAL A 198 -6.71 8.86 13.01
CA VAL A 198 -5.84 9.42 14.06
C VAL A 198 -5.14 8.30 14.84
N ALA A 199 -5.84 7.21 15.18
CA ALA A 199 -5.25 6.07 15.87
C ALA A 199 -4.10 5.45 15.07
N GLU A 200 -4.29 5.20 13.77
CA GLU A 200 -3.25 4.58 12.95
C GLU A 200 -2.03 5.48 12.72
N ALA A 201 -2.26 6.79 12.57
CA ALA A 201 -1.20 7.79 12.56
C ALA A 201 -0.44 7.79 13.89
N GLY A 202 -1.17 7.76 15.01
CA GLY A 202 -0.65 7.64 16.35
C GLY A 202 0.21 6.38 16.52
N GLU A 203 -0.31 5.20 16.20
CA GLU A 203 0.46 3.96 16.26
C GLU A 203 1.75 4.00 15.44
N THR A 204 1.70 4.63 14.25
CA THR A 204 2.88 4.78 13.38
C THR A 204 3.94 5.65 14.04
N LEU A 205 3.54 6.71 14.73
CA LEU A 205 4.44 7.55 15.53
C LEU A 205 4.93 6.82 16.79
N ALA A 206 4.06 6.08 17.49
CA ALA A 206 4.38 5.34 18.71
C ALA A 206 5.39 4.21 18.47
N ARG A 207 5.36 3.58 17.29
CA ARG A 207 6.36 2.58 16.87
C ARG A 207 7.76 3.15 16.68
N ARG A 208 7.94 4.47 16.59
CA ARG A 208 9.26 5.09 16.41
C ARG A 208 10.07 4.96 17.71
N ARG A 209 11.26 4.37 17.60
CA ARG A 209 12.21 4.26 18.71
C ARG A 209 13.31 5.33 18.62
N PRO A 210 13.95 5.69 19.73
CA PRO A 210 15.17 6.50 19.71
C PRO A 210 16.20 5.85 18.78
N SER A 211 16.83 6.67 17.92
CA SER A 211 17.91 6.19 17.07
C SER A 211 19.16 6.05 17.93
N ARG A 212 19.64 4.81 18.13
CA ARG A 212 20.86 4.55 18.90
C ARG A 212 22.04 5.37 18.39
N ALA A 213 22.18 5.54 17.08
CA ALA A 213 23.26 6.34 16.50
C ALA A 213 23.18 7.83 16.89
N VAL A 214 21.97 8.41 16.89
CA VAL A 214 21.74 9.81 17.28
C VAL A 214 21.97 9.99 18.78
N GLU A 215 21.47 9.07 19.61
CA GLU A 215 21.67 9.13 21.07
C GLU A 215 23.15 8.91 21.44
N THR A 216 23.85 7.97 20.79
CA THR A 216 25.31 7.79 20.93
C THR A 216 26.07 9.07 20.56
N GLN A 217 25.69 9.75 19.48
CA GLN A 217 26.32 11.01 19.09
C GLN A 217 26.03 12.12 20.09
N ARG A 218 24.77 12.28 20.54
CA ARG A 218 24.38 13.28 21.52
C ARG A 218 25.18 13.11 22.81
N GLU A 219 25.22 11.90 23.35
CA GLU A 219 25.99 11.56 24.55
C GLU A 219 27.49 11.82 24.35
N ALA A 220 28.04 11.51 23.17
CA ALA A 220 29.42 11.85 22.85
C ALA A 220 29.69 13.35 22.92
N LEU A 221 28.78 14.18 22.41
CA LEU A 221 28.92 15.64 22.36
C LEU A 221 28.66 16.32 23.70
N THR A 222 27.67 15.85 24.48
CA THR A 222 27.25 16.51 25.74
C THR A 222 27.98 16.00 26.98
N VAL A 223 28.46 14.75 26.95
CA VAL A 223 29.08 14.10 28.11
C VAL A 223 30.57 13.87 27.85
N TRP A 224 30.88 13.03 26.87
CA TRP A 224 32.24 12.48 26.74
C TRP A 224 33.25 13.46 26.19
N GLN A 225 32.83 14.35 25.31
CA GLN A 225 33.71 15.36 24.76
C GLN A 225 34.06 16.46 25.79
N PRO A 226 33.10 17.05 26.53
CA PRO A 226 33.41 17.96 27.64
C PRO A 226 34.27 17.28 28.73
N PHE A 227 33.96 16.03 29.09
CA PHE A 227 34.79 15.28 30.04
C PHE A 227 36.22 15.06 29.51
N GLY A 228 36.35 14.72 28.23
CA GLY A 228 37.66 14.57 27.58
C GLY A 228 38.47 15.86 27.53
N ASP A 229 37.82 17.01 27.47
CA ASP A 229 38.52 18.30 27.56
C ASP A 229 38.97 18.61 28.98
N ALA A 230 38.17 18.28 30.01
CA ALA A 230 38.59 18.40 31.40
C ALA A 230 39.84 17.53 31.69
N LEU A 231 39.88 16.31 31.16
CA LEU A 231 41.06 15.45 31.21
C LEU A 231 42.25 16.04 30.44
N LEU A 232 42.00 16.62 29.26
CA LEU A 232 43.05 17.25 28.48
C LEU A 232 43.65 18.47 29.20
N THR A 233 42.81 19.34 29.77
CA THR A 233 43.23 20.48 30.59
C THR A 233 44.09 20.00 31.76
N HIS A 234 43.65 18.96 32.47
CA HIS A 234 44.39 18.40 33.60
C HIS A 234 45.78 17.89 33.21
N TRP A 235 45.92 17.28 32.03
CA TRP A 235 47.21 16.83 31.51
C TRP A 235 48.08 17.98 31.01
N LEU A 236 47.50 19.00 30.38
CA LEU A 236 48.24 20.17 29.89
C LEU A 236 48.86 21.01 31.02
N GLU A 237 48.34 20.94 32.27
CA GLU A 237 48.98 21.52 33.46
C GLU A 237 50.41 20.99 33.71
N THR A 238 50.76 19.83 33.15
CA THR A 238 52.05 19.15 33.35
C THR A 238 52.95 19.19 32.12
N ALA A 239 52.60 20.01 31.13
CA ALA A 239 53.42 20.18 29.93
C ALA A 239 54.71 20.94 30.25
N ASP A 240 55.84 20.46 29.73
CA ASP A 240 57.13 21.15 29.82
C ASP A 240 57.27 22.27 28.76
N ALA A 241 58.43 22.91 28.70
CA ALA A 241 58.71 24.00 27.76
C ALA A 241 58.59 23.59 26.28
N ASP A 242 58.73 22.30 25.97
CA ASP A 242 58.55 21.73 24.63
C ASP A 242 57.10 21.26 24.39
N ALA A 243 56.16 21.66 25.27
CA ALA A 243 54.76 21.25 25.30
C ALA A 243 54.55 19.73 25.44
N ALA A 244 55.54 19.00 25.96
CA ALA A 244 55.44 17.57 26.21
C ALA A 244 54.89 17.31 27.62
N VAL A 245 53.75 16.62 27.69
CA VAL A 245 53.12 16.21 28.94
C VAL A 245 53.90 15.09 29.63
N ARG A 246 54.07 15.19 30.96
CA ARG A 246 54.74 14.19 31.81
C ARG A 246 53.95 13.91 33.08
N VAL A 247 54.13 12.73 33.67
CA VAL A 247 53.57 12.43 35.00
C VAL A 247 54.39 13.17 36.05
N PRO A 248 53.80 14.09 36.85
CA PRO A 248 54.54 14.88 37.82
C PRO A 248 54.94 14.02 39.04
N ALA A 249 56.05 14.35 39.68
CA ALA A 249 56.50 13.64 40.88
C ALA A 249 55.50 13.83 42.04
N ARG A 250 55.22 12.75 42.78
CA ARG A 250 54.15 12.71 43.80
C ARG A 250 54.38 13.66 44.96
N ASP A 251 55.63 13.82 45.35
CA ASP A 251 56.11 14.68 46.43
C ASP A 251 55.87 16.18 46.16
N THR A 252 55.85 16.57 44.89
CA THR A 252 55.78 17.98 44.46
C THR A 252 54.42 18.38 43.87
N ALA A 253 53.50 17.43 43.67
CA ALA A 253 52.24 17.66 42.95
C ALA A 253 50.98 17.08 43.63
N ALA A 254 50.92 17.05 44.97
CA ALA A 254 49.80 16.47 45.73
C ALA A 254 48.40 16.97 45.27
N GLY A 255 48.24 18.28 45.05
CA GLY A 255 46.97 18.85 44.58
C GLY A 255 46.57 18.45 43.15
N TRP A 256 47.53 18.08 42.29
CA TRP A 256 47.24 17.53 40.96
C TRP A 256 46.62 16.13 41.09
N TYR A 257 47.21 15.27 41.94
CA TYR A 257 46.69 13.92 42.18
C TYR A 257 45.30 13.91 42.82
N GLU A 258 44.99 14.87 43.70
CA GLU A 258 43.65 15.04 44.28
C GLU A 258 42.60 15.38 43.20
N ARG A 259 42.88 16.40 42.36
CA ARG A 259 42.00 16.76 41.24
C ARG A 259 41.85 15.62 40.23
N GLY A 260 42.93 14.89 39.95
CA GLY A 260 42.92 13.70 39.09
C GLY A 260 42.01 12.60 39.65
N SER A 261 42.05 12.36 40.96
CA SER A 261 41.17 11.39 41.64
C SER A 261 39.70 11.78 41.53
N LEU A 262 39.37 13.07 41.69
CA LEU A 262 38.01 13.58 41.50
C LEU A 262 37.52 13.42 40.05
N LEU A 263 38.38 13.64 39.05
CA LEU A 263 38.05 13.39 37.64
C LEU A 263 37.77 11.91 37.38
N LEU A 264 38.50 10.98 38.00
CA LEU A 264 38.26 9.54 37.88
C LEU A 264 36.97 9.09 38.57
N LEU A 265 36.60 9.70 39.70
CA LEU A 265 35.30 9.47 40.33
C LEU A 265 34.15 9.95 39.43
N ARG A 266 34.28 11.16 38.87
CA ARG A 266 33.32 11.69 37.90
C ARG A 266 33.22 10.81 36.66
N TYR A 267 34.32 10.25 36.17
CA TYR A 267 34.29 9.30 35.06
C TYR A 267 33.40 8.09 35.36
N ARG A 268 33.58 7.47 36.53
CA ARG A 268 32.81 6.28 36.94
C ARG A 268 31.31 6.58 36.99
N ASP A 269 30.96 7.71 37.59
CA ASP A 269 29.58 8.20 37.64
C ASP A 269 28.98 8.43 36.23
N LEU A 270 29.73 9.10 35.35
CA LEU A 270 29.28 9.32 33.97
C LEU A 270 29.15 7.99 33.21
N ALA A 271 30.08 7.05 33.38
CA ALA A 271 30.06 5.76 32.70
C ALA A 271 28.91 4.86 33.15
N GLU A 272 28.45 5.01 34.39
CA GLU A 272 27.28 4.31 34.92
C GLU A 272 25.96 4.86 34.33
N ARG A 273 25.84 6.20 34.25
CA ARG A 273 24.63 6.87 33.77
C ARG A 273 24.51 6.94 32.24
N HIS A 274 25.63 6.95 31.52
CA HIS A 274 25.69 7.23 30.09
C HIS A 274 26.28 6.04 29.32
N THR A 275 25.40 5.20 28.79
CA THR A 275 25.75 3.89 28.24
C THR A 275 25.67 3.81 26.71
N TYR A 276 25.26 4.88 26.01
CA TYR A 276 25.09 4.82 24.55
C TYR A 276 26.41 4.92 23.80
N CYS A 277 27.37 5.72 24.27
CA CYS A 277 28.65 5.95 23.60
C CYS A 277 29.78 5.16 24.27
N THR A 278 30.11 4.01 23.71
CA THR A 278 31.14 3.11 24.28
C THR A 278 32.57 3.46 23.88
N LYS A 279 32.81 4.53 23.12
CA LYS A 279 34.17 4.90 22.62
C LYS A 279 35.16 5.16 23.76
N HIS A 280 34.70 5.56 24.94
CA HIS A 280 35.58 5.76 26.10
C HIS A 280 36.14 4.46 26.69
N LEU A 281 35.59 3.29 26.32
CA LEU A 281 36.06 1.97 26.76
C LEU A 281 37.16 1.42 25.87
N ASP A 282 37.22 1.83 24.61
CA ASP A 282 38.21 1.34 23.66
C ASP A 282 39.60 1.89 24.01
N PRO A 283 40.56 1.04 24.40
CA PRO A 283 41.89 1.48 24.85
C PRO A 283 42.70 2.16 23.74
N LYS A 284 42.27 2.08 22.48
CA LYS A 284 42.91 2.77 21.35
C LYS A 284 42.43 4.22 21.19
N GLN A 285 41.37 4.64 21.88
CA GLN A 285 40.84 6.00 21.79
C GLN A 285 41.58 6.94 22.75
N ASN A 286 41.83 8.18 22.30
CA ASN A 286 42.58 9.18 23.08
C ASN A 286 42.02 9.39 24.49
N LEU A 287 40.69 9.40 24.64
CA LEU A 287 40.04 9.55 25.96
C LEU A 287 40.39 8.41 26.92
N ALA A 288 40.38 7.16 26.44
CA ALA A 288 40.72 5.98 27.24
C ALA A 288 42.21 5.96 27.61
N ILE A 289 43.08 6.43 26.70
CA ILE A 289 44.52 6.56 26.95
C ILE A 289 44.79 7.58 28.06
N LEU A 290 44.24 8.80 27.94
CA LEU A 290 44.41 9.86 28.95
C LEU A 290 43.89 9.42 30.33
N ARG A 291 42.74 8.76 30.37
CA ARG A 291 42.16 8.21 31.60
C ARG A 291 43.00 7.08 32.18
N GLY A 292 43.38 6.09 31.37
CA GLY A 292 44.09 4.90 31.82
C GLY A 292 45.47 5.20 32.38
N VAL A 293 46.17 6.20 31.83
CA VAL A 293 47.44 6.67 32.38
C VAL A 293 47.24 7.44 33.68
N LEU A 294 46.16 8.22 33.80
CA LEU A 294 45.82 8.92 35.05
C LEU A 294 45.46 7.93 36.17
N GLU A 295 44.73 6.86 35.87
CA GLU A 295 44.40 5.79 36.81
C GLU A 295 45.65 5.09 37.37
N GLU A 296 46.66 4.84 36.53
CA GLU A 296 47.94 4.27 36.99
C GLU A 296 48.70 5.25 37.88
N ALA A 297 48.82 6.51 37.44
CA ALA A 297 49.51 7.55 38.19
C ALA A 297 48.87 7.77 39.58
N VAL A 298 47.54 7.88 39.65
CA VAL A 298 46.77 8.03 40.90
C VAL A 298 46.87 6.78 41.80
N ALA A 299 46.98 5.58 41.23
CA ALA A 299 47.18 4.34 41.98
C ALA A 299 48.64 4.11 42.43
N GLY A 300 49.56 5.03 42.10
CA GLY A 300 50.97 4.93 42.50
C GLY A 300 51.79 3.98 41.63
N ARG A 301 51.26 3.62 40.45
CA ARG A 301 51.97 2.81 39.45
C ARG A 301 52.65 3.72 38.44
N THR A 302 53.86 3.36 38.03
CA THR A 302 54.60 4.08 36.99
C THR A 302 54.20 3.54 35.61
N PRO A 303 53.62 4.37 34.72
CA PRO A 303 53.28 3.94 33.36
C PRO A 303 54.53 3.58 32.56
N ASP A 304 54.45 2.54 31.73
CA ASP A 304 55.57 2.14 30.86
C ASP A 304 55.87 3.19 29.75
N ALA A 305 57.05 3.09 29.13
CA ALA A 305 57.50 4.03 28.11
C ALA A 305 56.54 4.11 26.89
N ARG A 306 55.88 3.00 26.55
CA ARG A 306 54.92 2.93 25.45
C ARG A 306 53.66 3.71 25.77
N ARG A 307 53.11 3.57 26.98
CA ARG A 307 51.93 4.30 27.47
C ARG A 307 52.19 5.79 27.59
N LEU A 308 53.39 6.18 28.03
CA LEU A 308 53.80 7.59 28.03
C LEU A 308 53.91 8.16 26.60
N GLY A 309 54.42 7.38 25.65
CA GLY A 309 54.40 7.76 24.22
C GLY A 309 52.99 7.93 23.66
N LEU A 310 52.07 7.02 24.00
CA LEU A 310 50.66 7.11 23.63
C LEU A 310 49.95 8.31 24.26
N LEU A 311 50.26 8.64 25.53
CA LEU A 311 49.74 9.84 26.20
C LEU A 311 50.14 11.10 25.45
N ARG A 312 51.43 11.26 25.13
CA ARG A 312 51.92 12.41 24.36
C ARG A 312 51.22 12.51 23.01
N HIS A 313 51.16 11.41 22.27
CA HIS A 313 50.47 11.37 20.99
C HIS A 313 48.99 11.76 21.11
N ALA A 314 48.28 11.22 22.10
CA ALA A 314 46.86 11.49 22.31
C ALA A 314 46.59 12.95 22.66
N VAL A 315 47.42 13.56 23.53
CA VAL A 315 47.36 14.99 23.87
C VAL A 315 47.60 15.85 22.62
N THR A 316 48.70 15.63 21.90
CA THR A 316 49.03 16.37 20.68
C THR A 316 47.93 16.24 19.62
N ALA A 317 47.40 15.04 19.41
CA ALA A 317 46.32 14.79 18.47
C ALA A 317 45.02 15.50 18.87
N MET A 318 44.68 15.54 20.16
CA MET A 318 43.49 16.23 20.65
C MET A 318 43.62 17.75 20.50
N VAL A 319 44.76 18.33 20.87
CA VAL A 319 45.04 19.78 20.71
C VAL A 319 45.01 20.16 19.23
N ARG A 320 45.68 19.40 18.36
CA ARG A 320 45.68 19.66 16.91
C ARG A 320 44.26 19.61 16.31
N ARG A 321 43.43 18.67 16.76
CA ARG A 321 42.09 18.45 16.20
C ARG A 321 41.03 19.40 16.75
N ARG A 322 41.14 19.81 18.02
CA ARG A 322 40.08 20.54 18.75
C ARG A 322 40.47 21.95 19.18
N GLY A 323 41.76 22.30 19.12
CA GLY A 323 42.33 23.46 19.79
C GLY A 323 42.66 23.18 21.26
N VAL A 324 43.47 24.06 21.86
CA VAL A 324 43.73 24.03 23.31
C VAL A 324 42.43 24.36 24.06
N PRO A 325 42.02 23.58 25.08
CA PRO A 325 40.82 23.89 25.87
C PRO A 325 40.81 25.35 26.37
N GLY A 326 39.70 26.06 26.15
CA GLY A 326 39.56 27.47 26.52
C GLY A 326 40.06 28.47 25.46
N SER A 327 40.72 28.02 24.39
CA SER A 327 41.04 28.88 23.24
C SER A 327 39.78 29.28 22.45
N ALA A 328 39.88 30.36 21.66
CA ALA A 328 38.76 30.79 20.82
C ALA A 328 38.30 29.71 19.80
N PRO A 329 39.20 28.99 19.09
CA PRO A 329 38.78 27.89 18.20
C PRO A 329 38.10 26.74 18.94
N HIS A 330 38.58 26.38 20.13
CA HIS A 330 37.98 25.33 20.96
C HIS A 330 36.58 25.71 21.45
N THR A 331 36.44 26.97 21.90
CA THR A 331 35.16 27.51 22.36
C THR A 331 34.13 27.55 21.23
N ALA A 332 34.54 27.96 20.02
CA ALA A 332 33.68 27.95 18.84
C ALA A 332 33.21 26.52 18.50
N LEU A 333 34.14 25.55 18.45
CA LEU A 333 33.82 24.14 18.23
C LEU A 333 32.81 23.59 19.24
N ARG A 334 32.97 23.93 20.54
CA ARG A 334 32.06 23.49 21.59
C ARG A 334 30.67 24.10 21.46
N ARG A 335 30.58 25.38 21.05
CA ARG A 335 29.29 26.03 20.78
C ARG A 335 28.56 25.34 19.63
N GLU A 336 29.23 25.08 18.52
CA GLU A 336 28.63 24.37 17.36
C GLU A 336 28.11 22.99 17.75
N GLN A 337 28.90 22.23 18.51
CA GLN A 337 28.53 20.90 18.96
C GLN A 337 27.42 20.90 20.00
N ALA A 338 27.37 21.90 20.88
CA ALA A 338 26.26 22.10 21.81
C ALA A 338 24.96 22.41 21.05
N VAL A 339 25.01 23.27 20.02
CA VAL A 339 23.87 23.54 19.13
C VAL A 339 23.40 22.25 18.47
N GLN A 340 24.31 21.44 17.93
CA GLN A 340 23.96 20.16 17.30
C GLN A 340 23.33 19.18 18.30
N ALA A 341 23.87 19.08 19.52
CA ALA A 341 23.38 18.13 20.51
C ALA A 341 22.03 18.55 21.13
N ALA A 342 21.75 19.86 21.17
CA ALA A 342 20.49 20.44 21.65
C ALA A 342 19.32 20.21 20.67
N LEU A 343 19.58 19.84 19.42
CA LEU A 343 18.53 19.49 18.48
C LEU A 343 17.72 18.29 19.01
N PRO A 344 16.38 18.39 19.05
CA PRO A 344 15.55 17.31 19.57
C PRO A 344 15.60 16.08 18.65
N SER A 345 15.49 14.89 19.22
CA SER A 345 15.37 13.67 18.42
C SER A 345 14.01 13.62 17.73
N HIS A 346 13.95 13.01 16.55
CA HIS A 346 12.66 12.76 15.88
C HIS A 346 11.72 11.92 16.74
N HIS A 347 12.25 11.06 17.61
CA HIS A 347 11.46 10.31 18.58
C HIS A 347 10.80 11.25 19.59
N ALA A 348 11.54 12.20 20.17
CA ALA A 348 10.98 13.14 21.14
C ALA A 348 9.91 14.05 20.51
N LEU A 349 10.14 14.53 19.28
CA LEU A 349 9.12 15.28 18.53
C LEU A 349 7.90 14.41 18.17
N ALA A 350 8.08 13.13 17.86
CA ALA A 350 6.96 12.21 17.66
C ALA A 350 6.13 12.03 18.94
N GLN A 351 6.76 11.95 20.12
CA GLN A 351 6.05 11.88 21.41
C GLN A 351 5.25 13.14 21.70
N LEU A 352 5.76 14.33 21.33
CA LEU A 352 4.98 15.57 21.43
C LEU A 352 3.75 15.53 20.53
N VAL A 353 3.92 15.18 19.25
CA VAL A 353 2.81 15.10 18.29
C VAL A 353 1.79 14.03 18.69
N LEU A 354 2.22 12.92 19.30
CA LEU A 354 1.31 11.93 19.87
C LEU A 354 0.38 12.51 20.94
N ARG A 355 0.89 13.39 21.81
CA ARG A 355 0.05 14.07 22.80
C ARG A 355 -0.97 14.97 22.13
N ARG A 356 -0.57 15.71 21.08
CA ARG A 356 -1.50 16.53 20.28
C ARG A 356 -2.61 15.69 19.63
N LEU A 357 -2.28 14.49 19.15
CA LEU A 357 -3.26 13.57 18.53
C LEU A 357 -4.20 12.92 19.55
N ALA A 358 -3.79 12.76 20.81
CA ALA A 358 -4.55 12.04 21.82
C ALA A 358 -5.90 12.71 22.18
N GLU A 359 -6.02 14.02 21.93
CA GLU A 359 -7.24 14.80 22.17
C GLU A 359 -8.25 14.71 21.03
N LEU A 360 -7.88 14.13 19.89
CA LEU A 360 -8.74 13.98 18.73
C LEU A 360 -9.50 12.65 18.74
N ASP A 361 -10.55 12.56 17.92
CA ASP A 361 -11.26 11.29 17.69
C ASP A 361 -10.32 10.28 17.00
N GLN A 362 -9.93 9.25 17.75
CA GLN A 362 -9.01 8.20 17.33
C GLN A 362 -9.55 7.38 16.14
N GLY A 363 -10.87 7.32 15.97
CA GLY A 363 -11.53 6.53 14.92
C GLY A 363 -11.84 7.31 13.64
N ALA A 364 -11.45 8.57 13.54
CA ALA A 364 -11.72 9.45 12.41
C ALA A 364 -10.43 9.98 11.76
N GLY A 365 -10.57 10.64 10.61
CA GLY A 365 -9.52 11.48 10.05
C GLY A 365 -9.47 12.86 10.71
N VAL A 366 -8.45 13.64 10.38
CA VAL A 366 -8.21 14.99 10.89
C VAL A 366 -8.69 16.00 9.85
N ALA A 367 -9.55 16.96 10.24
CA ALA A 367 -10.01 18.01 9.33
C ALA A 367 -8.88 19.00 8.95
N GLU A 368 -8.10 19.43 9.94
CA GLU A 368 -6.97 20.36 9.77
C GLU A 368 -5.72 19.81 10.46
N VAL A 369 -4.66 19.55 9.68
CA VAL A 369 -3.42 18.94 10.20
C VAL A 369 -2.39 20.00 10.62
N GLU A 370 -2.53 21.22 10.11
CA GLU A 370 -1.61 22.32 10.30
C GLU A 370 -1.42 22.67 11.80
N PRO A 371 -2.48 22.75 12.64
CA PRO A 371 -2.33 22.99 14.08
C PRO A 371 -1.52 21.90 14.80
N LEU A 372 -1.55 20.66 14.31
CA LEU A 372 -0.83 19.53 14.91
C LEU A 372 0.66 19.54 14.56
N LEU A 373 1.05 20.28 13.52
CA LEU A 373 2.40 20.28 12.96
C LEU A 373 3.16 21.60 13.18
N VAL A 374 2.59 22.51 13.97
CA VAL A 374 3.26 23.75 14.38
C VAL A 374 4.56 23.46 15.16
N PRO A 375 5.56 24.35 15.09
CA PRO A 375 6.75 24.25 15.93
C PRO A 375 6.41 24.16 17.44
N VAL A 376 7.36 23.68 18.24
CA VAL A 376 7.19 23.55 19.70
C VAL A 376 6.88 24.90 20.34
N GLY A 377 5.74 25.00 21.02
CA GLY A 377 5.32 26.20 21.75
C GLY A 377 5.96 26.31 23.14
N GLU A 378 5.82 27.46 23.79
CA GLU A 378 6.41 27.72 25.12
C GLU A 378 5.87 26.78 26.22
N GLY A 379 4.55 26.52 26.22
CA GLY A 379 3.93 25.59 27.17
C GLY A 379 4.43 24.16 27.01
N GLU A 380 4.56 23.72 25.76
CA GLU A 380 5.08 22.39 25.41
C GLU A 380 6.55 22.26 25.77
N ALA A 381 7.36 23.29 25.53
CA ALA A 381 8.76 23.33 25.92
C ALA A 381 8.93 23.17 27.43
N ARG A 382 8.11 23.87 28.24
CA ARG A 382 8.10 23.69 29.71
C ARG A 382 7.71 22.28 30.13
N ALA A 383 6.75 21.66 29.44
CA ALA A 383 6.24 20.32 29.79
C ALA A 383 7.10 19.14 29.27
N THR A 384 7.96 19.37 28.29
CA THR A 384 8.72 18.29 27.61
C THR A 384 10.23 18.47 27.64
N GLY A 385 10.72 19.68 27.93
CA GLY A 385 12.14 20.03 27.79
C GLY A 385 12.59 20.20 26.33
N LEU A 386 11.68 20.20 25.35
CA LEU A 386 12.00 20.44 23.95
C LEU A 386 12.28 21.93 23.68
N PRO A 387 13.19 22.29 22.76
CA PRO A 387 13.46 23.69 22.44
C PRO A 387 12.25 24.38 21.78
N VAL A 388 11.91 25.58 22.25
CA VAL A 388 10.88 26.43 21.62
C VAL A 388 11.26 26.69 20.16
N GLY A 389 10.27 26.62 19.27
CA GLY A 389 10.46 26.83 17.84
C GLY A 389 11.06 25.63 17.09
N ALA A 390 11.31 24.51 17.74
CA ALA A 390 11.76 23.30 17.05
C ALA A 390 10.68 22.80 16.06
N ALA A 391 11.04 22.71 14.78
CA ALA A 391 10.13 22.29 13.72
C ALA A 391 9.89 20.78 13.72
N VAL A 392 8.66 20.37 13.38
CA VAL A 392 8.31 18.96 13.22
C VAL A 392 8.89 18.43 11.90
N PRO A 393 9.78 17.42 11.92
CA PRO A 393 10.44 16.92 10.71
C PRO A 393 9.46 16.14 9.82
N ALA A 394 9.73 16.10 8.50
CA ALA A 394 8.88 15.40 7.53
C ALA A 394 8.56 13.95 7.89
N ALA A 395 9.49 13.24 8.54
CA ALA A 395 9.28 11.87 9.01
C ALA A 395 8.17 11.74 10.07
N VAL A 396 7.95 12.78 10.87
CA VAL A 396 6.88 12.85 11.88
C VAL A 396 5.63 13.50 11.29
N ARG A 397 5.77 14.47 10.37
CA ARG A 397 4.65 15.10 9.67
C ARG A 397 3.85 14.13 8.80
N ARG A 398 4.51 13.33 7.98
CA ARG A 398 3.86 12.45 6.98
C ARG A 398 2.79 11.52 7.57
N PRO A 399 3.01 10.84 8.71
CA PRO A 399 1.95 10.06 9.37
C PRO A 399 0.71 10.88 9.74
N VAL A 400 0.88 12.13 10.19
CA VAL A 400 -0.24 13.03 10.53
C VAL A 400 -0.94 13.54 9.27
N GLU A 401 -0.18 13.96 8.27
CA GLU A 401 -0.71 14.40 6.97
C GLU A 401 -1.51 13.27 6.29
N ALA A 402 -1.12 12.01 6.50
CA ALA A 402 -1.86 10.85 6.01
C ALA A 402 -3.22 10.63 6.70
N ALA A 403 -3.45 11.27 7.86
CA ALA A 403 -4.74 11.25 8.54
C ALA A 403 -5.68 12.37 8.08
N LEU A 404 -5.25 13.27 7.20
CA LEU A 404 -6.09 14.34 6.66
C LEU A 404 -7.38 13.77 6.04
N SER A 405 -8.52 14.30 6.47
CA SER A 405 -9.83 14.02 5.88
C SER A 405 -10.20 15.15 4.94
N ALA A 406 -10.25 14.88 3.64
CA ALA A 406 -10.53 15.88 2.61
C ALA A 406 -11.18 15.23 1.37
N PRO A 407 -11.68 16.02 0.41
CA PRO A 407 -12.06 15.51 -0.90
C PRO A 407 -10.88 14.78 -1.57
N LEU A 408 -11.19 13.73 -2.33
CA LEU A 408 -10.17 12.82 -2.87
C LEU A 408 -9.16 13.52 -3.80
N GLY A 409 -9.61 14.50 -4.60
CA GLY A 409 -8.73 15.33 -5.44
C GLY A 409 -7.69 16.09 -4.61
N THR A 410 -8.11 16.68 -3.48
CA THR A 410 -7.21 17.38 -2.54
C THR A 410 -6.16 16.44 -1.94
N LEU A 411 -6.54 15.19 -1.61
CA LEU A 411 -5.59 14.21 -1.09
C LEU A 411 -4.56 13.75 -2.14
N VAL A 412 -4.96 13.68 -3.41
CA VAL A 412 -4.04 13.42 -4.54
C VAL A 412 -3.08 14.59 -4.71
N GLU A 413 -3.58 15.83 -4.76
CA GLU A 413 -2.77 17.04 -4.90
C GLU A 413 -1.75 17.22 -3.76
N ARG A 414 -2.15 16.90 -2.52
CA ARG A 414 -1.26 16.92 -1.34
C ARG A 414 -0.31 15.72 -1.26
N GLY A 415 -0.36 14.76 -2.20
CA GLY A 415 0.48 13.57 -2.21
C GLY A 415 0.16 12.54 -1.11
N VAL A 416 -1.01 12.65 -0.47
CA VAL A 416 -1.52 11.69 0.52
C VAL A 416 -1.94 10.39 -0.17
N VAL A 417 -2.42 10.48 -1.41
CA VAL A 417 -2.73 9.36 -2.31
C VAL A 417 -1.64 9.29 -3.40
N PRO A 418 -0.53 8.57 -3.16
CA PRO A 418 0.63 8.57 -4.06
C PRO A 418 0.52 7.59 -5.24
N SER A 419 -0.49 6.72 -5.27
CA SER A 419 -0.66 5.73 -6.35
C SER A 419 -2.13 5.36 -6.57
N ALA A 420 -2.41 4.75 -7.72
CA ALA A 420 -3.74 4.25 -8.07
C ALA A 420 -4.22 3.12 -7.13
N GLU A 421 -3.30 2.35 -6.54
CA GLU A 421 -3.63 1.33 -5.54
C GLU A 421 -4.12 1.97 -4.24
N VAL A 422 -3.45 3.04 -3.78
CA VAL A 422 -3.90 3.80 -2.61
C VAL A 422 -5.23 4.50 -2.92
N LEU A 423 -5.42 5.00 -4.14
CA LEU A 423 -6.72 5.52 -4.59
C LEU A 423 -7.80 4.44 -4.43
N ALA A 424 -7.53 3.22 -4.90
CA ALA A 424 -8.46 2.11 -4.83
C ALA A 424 -8.83 1.68 -3.39
N GLU A 425 -7.94 1.89 -2.41
CA GLU A 425 -8.22 1.65 -0.99
C GLU A 425 -9.25 2.64 -0.41
N LEU A 426 -9.37 3.86 -0.97
CA LEU A 426 -10.23 4.92 -0.43
C LEU A 426 -11.58 5.03 -1.15
N VAL A 427 -11.63 4.63 -2.41
CA VAL A 427 -12.83 4.70 -3.26
C VAL A 427 -14.06 4.06 -2.65
N PRO A 428 -13.99 2.89 -1.96
CA PRO A 428 -15.18 2.29 -1.35
C PRO A 428 -15.95 3.22 -0.40
N GLN A 429 -15.26 4.17 0.25
CA GLN A 429 -15.89 5.14 1.14
C GLN A 429 -16.81 6.11 0.35
N LEU A 430 -16.42 6.49 -0.87
CA LEU A 430 -17.21 7.36 -1.75
C LEU A 430 -18.32 6.59 -2.45
N VAL A 431 -18.03 5.41 -3.01
CA VAL A 431 -19.02 4.58 -3.70
C VAL A 431 -20.13 4.16 -2.74
N ALA A 432 -19.80 3.84 -1.49
CA ALA A 432 -20.79 3.59 -0.44
C ALA A 432 -21.76 4.77 -0.25
N ALA A 433 -21.25 6.00 -0.19
CA ALA A 433 -22.08 7.18 0.01
C ALA A 433 -22.96 7.51 -1.21
N SER A 434 -22.43 7.35 -2.42
CA SER A 434 -23.15 7.58 -3.68
C SER A 434 -24.23 6.53 -3.94
N THR A 435 -23.91 5.25 -3.79
CA THR A 435 -24.86 4.15 -4.04
C THR A 435 -25.97 4.10 -3.01
N ALA A 436 -25.67 4.46 -1.75
CA ALA A 436 -26.68 4.55 -0.69
C ALA A 436 -27.76 5.60 -0.98
N GLN A 437 -27.50 6.62 -1.80
CA GLN A 437 -28.52 7.63 -2.17
C GLN A 437 -29.75 7.03 -2.86
N ALA A 438 -29.66 5.79 -3.35
CA ALA A 438 -30.81 5.05 -3.85
C ALA A 438 -31.88 4.76 -2.78
N HIS A 439 -31.54 4.79 -1.48
CA HIS A 439 -32.49 4.51 -0.41
C HIS A 439 -33.09 5.82 0.13
N PRO A 440 -34.41 6.07 -0.04
CA PRO A 440 -35.04 7.28 0.50
C PRO A 440 -34.95 7.35 2.02
N ASP A 441 -35.20 6.22 2.70
CA ASP A 441 -35.12 6.11 4.16
C ASP A 441 -33.68 6.38 4.68
N PRO A 442 -33.50 7.35 5.61
CA PRO A 442 -32.17 7.70 6.13
C PRO A 442 -31.46 6.57 6.87
N ALA A 443 -32.20 5.73 7.60
CA ALA A 443 -31.61 4.62 8.35
C ALA A 443 -31.11 3.53 7.40
N LEU A 444 -31.91 3.16 6.40
CA LEU A 444 -31.51 2.22 5.36
C LEU A 444 -30.34 2.75 4.51
N ARG A 445 -30.31 4.06 4.24
CA ARG A 445 -29.18 4.72 3.56
C ARG A 445 -27.88 4.58 4.37
N THR A 446 -27.93 4.84 5.67
CA THR A 446 -26.77 4.65 6.57
C THR A 446 -26.33 3.20 6.63
N LEU A 447 -27.28 2.27 6.75
CA LEU A 447 -27.01 0.83 6.75
C LEU A 447 -26.37 0.36 5.44
N ALA A 448 -26.92 0.76 4.29
CA ALA A 448 -26.40 0.42 2.97
C ALA A 448 -24.96 0.93 2.78
N ALA A 449 -24.67 2.16 3.23
CA ALA A 449 -23.32 2.72 3.13
C ALA A 449 -22.32 1.97 4.04
N ALA A 450 -22.70 1.64 5.28
CA ALA A 450 -21.85 0.86 6.19
C ALA A 450 -21.61 -0.56 5.67
N HIS A 451 -22.65 -1.21 5.17
CA HIS A 451 -22.57 -2.53 4.54
C HIS A 451 -21.66 -2.53 3.30
N HIS A 452 -21.78 -1.53 2.43
CA HIS A 452 -20.95 -1.43 1.23
C HIS A 452 -19.45 -1.40 1.56
N ARG A 453 -19.06 -0.60 2.56
CA ARG A 453 -17.66 -0.52 3.03
C ARG A 453 -17.16 -1.88 3.52
N ALA A 454 -17.92 -2.54 4.39
CA ALA A 454 -17.57 -3.86 4.90
C ALA A 454 -17.45 -4.92 3.79
N PHE A 455 -18.31 -4.85 2.77
CA PHE A 455 -18.26 -5.75 1.63
C PHE A 455 -17.05 -5.50 0.74
N ALA A 456 -16.67 -4.24 0.51
CA ALA A 456 -15.51 -3.86 -0.29
C ALA A 456 -14.18 -4.27 0.37
N ASP A 457 -14.12 -4.25 1.70
CA ASP A 457 -12.94 -4.65 2.48
C ASP A 457 -12.70 -6.17 2.50
N ARG A 458 -13.66 -6.97 2.01
CA ARG A 458 -13.49 -8.42 1.96
C ARG A 458 -12.37 -8.80 1.00
N ARG A 459 -11.58 -9.80 1.39
CA ARG A 459 -10.55 -10.35 0.52
C ARG A 459 -11.18 -11.18 -0.61
N SER A 460 -10.65 -11.01 -1.81
CA SER A 460 -11.07 -11.80 -2.96
C SER A 460 -10.59 -13.26 -2.84
N LEU A 461 -11.45 -14.20 -3.22
CA LEU A 461 -11.11 -15.62 -3.31
C LEU A 461 -10.30 -15.93 -4.57
N LEU A 462 -9.47 -16.96 -4.51
CA LEU A 462 -8.89 -17.61 -5.68
C LEU A 462 -10.00 -18.42 -6.34
N LEU A 463 -10.40 -18.00 -7.53
CA LEU A 463 -11.46 -18.61 -8.31
C LEU A 463 -10.89 -19.10 -9.65
N LEU A 464 -11.22 -20.33 -9.99
CA LEU A 464 -10.81 -20.97 -11.24
C LEU A 464 -12.06 -21.25 -12.09
N ASN A 465 -11.87 -21.67 -13.34
CA ASN A 465 -12.96 -22.10 -14.23
C ASN A 465 -14.04 -21.00 -14.44
N PHE A 466 -13.61 -19.74 -14.49
CA PHE A 466 -14.46 -18.55 -14.64
C PHE A 466 -15.55 -18.41 -13.58
N GLN A 467 -15.36 -19.03 -12.42
CA GLN A 467 -16.25 -18.81 -11.29
C GLN A 467 -16.16 -17.36 -10.80
N ARG A 468 -17.27 -16.86 -10.27
CA ARG A 468 -17.39 -15.50 -9.76
C ARG A 468 -17.66 -15.57 -8.27
N GLN A 469 -17.05 -14.67 -7.50
CA GLN A 469 -17.38 -14.52 -6.09
C GLN A 469 -18.79 -13.94 -5.95
N VAL A 470 -19.41 -14.15 -4.80
CA VAL A 470 -20.68 -13.51 -4.46
C VAL A 470 -20.61 -12.01 -4.65
N ARG A 471 -21.62 -11.47 -5.32
CA ARG A 471 -21.86 -10.03 -5.53
C ARG A 471 -22.70 -9.48 -4.40
N MET A 472 -22.71 -8.16 -4.26
CA MET A 472 -23.40 -7.50 -3.15
C MET A 472 -24.90 -7.76 -3.20
N GLU A 473 -25.46 -7.73 -4.41
CA GLU A 473 -26.88 -7.90 -4.67
C GLU A 473 -27.34 -9.35 -4.53
N GLU A 474 -26.43 -10.29 -4.30
CA GLU A 474 -26.73 -11.69 -4.05
C GLU A 474 -26.85 -11.98 -2.54
N LEU A 475 -26.48 -11.03 -1.67
CA LEU A 475 -26.54 -11.22 -0.22
C LEU A 475 -28.00 -11.19 0.26
N PRO A 476 -28.40 -12.09 1.18
CA PRO A 476 -29.79 -12.24 1.60
C PRO A 476 -30.44 -10.93 2.07
N TRP A 477 -29.78 -10.22 2.97
CA TRP A 477 -30.27 -8.95 3.51
C TRP A 477 -30.26 -7.80 2.50
N VAL A 478 -29.39 -7.82 1.49
CA VAL A 478 -29.41 -6.82 0.41
C VAL A 478 -30.57 -7.09 -0.55
N ARG A 479 -30.79 -8.37 -0.89
CA ARG A 479 -31.93 -8.79 -1.71
C ARG A 479 -33.27 -8.43 -1.08
N ALA A 480 -33.40 -8.64 0.23
CA ALA A 480 -34.63 -8.37 0.98
C ALA A 480 -35.07 -6.89 0.90
N VAL A 481 -34.14 -5.95 0.74
CA VAL A 481 -34.43 -4.51 0.62
C VAL A 481 -34.28 -3.96 -0.80
N ALA A 482 -34.11 -4.82 -1.81
CA ALA A 482 -33.84 -4.38 -3.18
C ALA A 482 -34.98 -3.55 -3.80
N GLY A 483 -36.24 -3.84 -3.40
CA GLY A 483 -37.43 -3.09 -3.83
C GLY A 483 -37.54 -1.67 -3.28
N GLN A 484 -36.71 -1.31 -2.29
CA GLN A 484 -36.77 -0.03 -1.56
C GLN A 484 -35.87 1.05 -2.18
N ARG A 485 -35.43 0.85 -3.43
CA ARG A 485 -34.49 1.73 -4.13
C ARG A 485 -35.24 2.67 -5.08
N SER A 486 -35.03 3.97 -4.94
CA SER A 486 -35.38 4.99 -5.93
C SER A 486 -34.33 5.04 -7.04
N THR A 487 -34.77 5.04 -8.30
CA THR A 487 -33.88 4.80 -9.45
C THR A 487 -33.28 6.06 -10.05
N ASP A 488 -34.05 7.14 -10.20
CA ASP A 488 -33.66 8.18 -11.16
C ASP A 488 -32.55 9.09 -10.63
N THR A 489 -32.74 9.70 -9.45
CA THR A 489 -31.71 10.54 -8.81
C THR A 489 -30.46 9.73 -8.46
N ALA A 490 -30.61 8.45 -8.10
CA ALA A 490 -29.49 7.59 -7.73
C ALA A 490 -28.62 7.20 -8.94
N ARG A 491 -29.24 7.03 -10.12
CA ARG A 491 -28.51 6.79 -11.38
C ARG A 491 -27.65 7.99 -11.75
N GLU A 492 -28.19 9.20 -11.68
CA GLU A 492 -27.46 10.44 -11.99
C GLU A 492 -26.28 10.65 -11.03
N VAL A 493 -26.49 10.48 -9.72
CA VAL A 493 -25.42 10.57 -8.71
C VAL A 493 -24.32 9.53 -8.97
N SER A 494 -24.71 8.30 -9.33
CA SER A 494 -23.75 7.23 -9.63
C SER A 494 -22.98 7.48 -10.93
N ALA A 495 -23.63 8.01 -11.97
CA ALA A 495 -22.99 8.40 -13.23
C ALA A 495 -22.01 9.56 -13.02
N GLY A 496 -22.39 10.57 -12.23
CA GLY A 496 -21.52 11.68 -11.85
C GLY A 496 -20.29 11.20 -11.07
N ALA A 497 -20.48 10.34 -10.07
CA ALA A 497 -19.39 9.75 -9.30
C ALA A 497 -18.47 8.88 -10.18
N LEU A 498 -19.03 8.10 -11.12
CA LEU A 498 -18.27 7.29 -12.06
C LEU A 498 -17.36 8.14 -12.94
N ARG A 499 -17.91 9.24 -13.50
CA ARG A 499 -17.15 10.17 -14.32
C ARG A 499 -16.04 10.85 -13.53
N GLN A 500 -16.37 11.45 -12.39
CA GLN A 500 -15.40 12.16 -11.54
C GLN A 500 -14.26 11.24 -11.09
N LEU A 501 -14.58 10.00 -10.70
CA LEU A 501 -13.57 9.05 -10.26
C LEU A 501 -12.72 8.53 -11.43
N GLY A 502 -13.33 8.25 -12.59
CA GLY A 502 -12.62 7.86 -13.80
C GLY A 502 -11.65 8.94 -14.28
N GLU A 503 -12.10 10.20 -14.27
CA GLU A 503 -11.28 11.38 -14.60
C GLU A 503 -10.11 11.51 -13.63
N LEU A 504 -10.38 11.47 -12.32
CA LEU A 504 -9.35 11.59 -11.30
C LEU A 504 -8.30 10.48 -11.41
N ALA A 505 -8.72 9.23 -11.65
CA ALA A 505 -7.81 8.11 -11.78
C ALA A 505 -6.85 8.26 -12.98
N VAL A 506 -7.40 8.60 -14.15
CA VAL A 506 -6.60 8.81 -15.38
C VAL A 506 -5.74 10.07 -15.28
N GLN A 507 -6.24 11.14 -14.67
CA GLN A 507 -5.50 12.39 -14.50
C GLN A 507 -4.33 12.26 -13.53
N ALA A 508 -4.55 11.60 -12.39
CA ALA A 508 -3.56 11.50 -11.33
C ALA A 508 -2.48 10.46 -11.65
N PHE A 509 -2.85 9.37 -12.33
CA PHE A 509 -1.96 8.23 -12.58
C PHE A 509 -1.95 7.79 -14.05
N PRO A 510 -1.68 8.69 -15.01
CA PRO A 510 -1.82 8.40 -16.45
C PRO A 510 -0.84 7.31 -16.94
N GLY A 511 0.26 7.07 -16.23
CA GLY A 511 1.20 5.99 -16.56
C GLY A 511 0.88 4.62 -15.95
N THR A 512 -0.22 4.48 -15.18
CA THR A 512 -0.51 3.29 -14.36
C THR A 512 -1.82 2.65 -14.77
N ILE A 513 -1.84 1.34 -14.98
CA ILE A 513 -3.10 0.64 -15.29
C ILE A 513 -4.05 0.73 -14.10
N LEU A 514 -5.36 0.75 -14.35
CA LEU A 514 -6.35 0.80 -13.28
C LEU A 514 -6.28 -0.48 -12.44
N PRO A 515 -6.00 -0.40 -11.13
CA PRO A 515 -5.95 -1.59 -10.29
C PRO A 515 -7.30 -2.32 -10.24
N ASN A 516 -7.28 -3.65 -10.15
CA ASN A 516 -8.49 -4.46 -10.09
C ASN A 516 -9.50 -4.02 -9.01
N PRO A 517 -9.09 -3.59 -7.79
CA PRO A 517 -10.04 -3.05 -6.82
C PRO A 517 -10.75 -1.79 -7.32
N LEU A 518 -10.05 -0.88 -7.99
CA LEU A 518 -10.65 0.32 -8.59
C LEU A 518 -11.62 -0.04 -9.72
N VAL A 519 -11.25 -0.99 -10.60
CA VAL A 519 -12.12 -1.49 -11.67
C VAL A 519 -13.44 -2.05 -11.13
N ARG A 520 -13.40 -2.74 -9.98
CA ARG A 520 -14.61 -3.29 -9.33
C ARG A 520 -15.53 -2.18 -8.84
N GLU A 521 -14.97 -1.16 -8.19
CA GLU A 521 -15.74 -0.01 -7.68
C GLU A 521 -16.35 0.81 -8.83
N LEU A 522 -15.60 1.07 -9.89
CA LEU A 522 -16.13 1.70 -11.10
C LEU A 522 -17.26 0.85 -11.72
N SER A 523 -17.13 -0.48 -11.69
CA SER A 523 -18.17 -1.41 -12.16
C SER A 523 -19.41 -1.43 -11.24
N VAL A 524 -19.29 -1.11 -9.95
CA VAL A 524 -20.44 -0.89 -9.05
C VAL A 524 -21.18 0.37 -9.47
N LEU A 525 -20.47 1.48 -9.65
CA LEU A 525 -21.06 2.74 -10.07
C LEU A 525 -21.71 2.64 -11.47
N ALA A 526 -21.07 1.99 -12.43
CA ALA A 526 -21.63 1.78 -13.77
C ALA A 526 -22.96 1.02 -13.75
N ARG A 527 -23.05 -0.04 -12.94
CA ARG A 527 -24.30 -0.81 -12.76
C ARG A 527 -25.36 0.02 -12.04
N ALA A 528 -24.98 0.79 -11.02
CA ALA A 528 -25.90 1.68 -10.31
C ALA A 528 -26.42 2.82 -11.21
N ALA A 529 -25.61 3.24 -12.18
CA ALA A 529 -25.96 4.21 -13.21
C ALA A 529 -26.69 3.62 -14.42
N ASP A 530 -26.88 2.30 -14.47
CA ASP A 530 -27.47 1.57 -15.61
C ASP A 530 -26.74 1.83 -16.94
N LEU A 531 -25.40 1.94 -16.88
CA LEU A 531 -24.54 2.16 -18.04
C LEU A 531 -23.85 0.86 -18.46
N ASP A 532 -23.87 0.57 -19.76
CA ASP A 532 -23.12 -0.53 -20.36
C ASP A 532 -21.62 -0.18 -20.47
N VAL A 533 -20.90 -0.40 -19.37
CA VAL A 533 -19.46 -0.10 -19.22
C VAL A 533 -18.71 -1.40 -18.89
N PRO A 534 -18.29 -2.19 -19.89
CA PRO A 534 -17.67 -3.50 -19.68
C PRO A 534 -16.19 -3.35 -19.27
N LEU A 535 -15.94 -3.00 -18.01
CA LEU A 535 -14.58 -2.87 -17.49
C LEU A 535 -13.92 -4.25 -17.30
N VAL A 536 -12.68 -4.39 -17.79
CA VAL A 536 -11.87 -5.61 -17.75
C VAL A 536 -10.78 -5.53 -16.67
N GLU A 537 -10.51 -6.64 -16.00
CA GLU A 537 -9.45 -6.74 -14.98
C GLU A 537 -8.07 -7.01 -15.59
N GLU A 538 -7.00 -6.64 -14.88
CA GLU A 538 -5.67 -7.19 -15.12
C GLU A 538 -5.68 -8.67 -14.71
N LEU A 539 -5.41 -9.54 -15.68
CA LEU A 539 -5.38 -10.98 -15.48
C LEU A 539 -4.03 -11.43 -14.93
N ALA A 540 -4.06 -12.28 -13.91
CA ALA A 540 -2.86 -12.87 -13.33
C ALA A 540 -2.36 -14.02 -14.23
N THR A 541 -1.11 -13.91 -14.71
CA THR A 541 -0.57 -14.78 -15.77
C THR A 541 -0.21 -16.19 -15.27
N ASP A 542 0.00 -16.36 -13.98
CA ASP A 542 0.27 -17.62 -13.29
C ASP A 542 -0.98 -18.51 -13.13
N ILE A 543 -2.18 -17.91 -13.20
CA ILE A 543 -3.47 -18.63 -13.12
C ILE A 543 -4.33 -18.45 -14.38
N PHE A 544 -3.76 -17.85 -15.44
CA PHE A 544 -4.47 -17.63 -16.69
C PHE A 544 -4.73 -18.96 -17.41
N MET A 545 -5.99 -19.20 -17.76
CA MET A 545 -6.46 -20.46 -18.34
C MET A 545 -6.51 -20.47 -19.88
N GLY A 546 -5.88 -19.48 -20.54
CA GLY A 546 -5.86 -19.42 -22.01
C GLY A 546 -7.18 -18.98 -22.64
N SER A 547 -8.10 -18.38 -21.89
CA SER A 547 -9.42 -17.97 -22.38
C SER A 547 -9.93 -16.72 -21.67
N PHE A 548 -10.80 -15.98 -22.33
CA PHE A 548 -11.36 -14.71 -21.85
C PHE A 548 -12.87 -14.79 -21.72
N THR A 549 -13.45 -14.05 -20.78
CA THR A 549 -14.91 -13.87 -20.71
C THR A 549 -15.40 -12.93 -21.83
N PRO A 550 -16.66 -13.04 -22.29
CA PRO A 550 -17.19 -12.22 -23.40
C PRO A 550 -16.99 -10.71 -23.25
N LYS A 551 -16.98 -10.17 -22.02
CA LYS A 551 -16.76 -8.74 -21.77
C LYS A 551 -15.45 -8.18 -22.36
N PHE A 552 -14.42 -9.00 -22.54
CA PHE A 552 -13.16 -8.56 -23.15
C PHE A 552 -13.35 -8.20 -24.63
N LEU A 553 -14.14 -8.99 -25.36
CA LEU A 553 -14.45 -8.70 -26.77
C LEU A 553 -15.35 -7.45 -26.87
N VAL A 554 -16.30 -7.28 -25.95
CA VAL A 554 -17.12 -6.06 -25.89
C VAL A 554 -16.26 -4.81 -25.62
N ALA A 555 -15.30 -4.89 -24.68
CA ALA A 555 -14.37 -3.79 -24.42
C ALA A 555 -13.45 -3.51 -25.62
N ALA A 556 -12.99 -4.54 -26.34
CA ALA A 556 -12.18 -4.39 -27.55
C ALA A 556 -12.97 -3.75 -28.71
N ARG A 557 -14.26 -4.09 -28.85
CA ARG A 557 -15.17 -3.41 -29.79
C ARG A 557 -15.31 -1.93 -29.45
N ILE A 558 -15.45 -1.57 -28.18
CA ILE A 558 -15.51 -0.15 -27.77
C ILE A 558 -14.20 0.58 -28.11
N ALA A 559 -13.05 -0.08 -27.93
CA ALA A 559 -11.78 0.48 -28.40
C ALA A 559 -11.75 0.66 -29.92
N ALA A 560 -12.30 -0.29 -30.69
CA ALA A 560 -12.43 -0.19 -32.14
C ALA A 560 -13.35 0.98 -32.57
N GLU A 561 -14.44 1.23 -31.84
CA GLU A 561 -15.36 2.35 -32.09
C GLU A 561 -14.67 3.71 -31.89
N LEU A 562 -13.79 3.83 -30.89
CA LEU A 562 -13.07 5.08 -30.60
C LEU A 562 -11.81 5.28 -31.45
N LEU A 563 -11.04 4.22 -31.69
CA LEU A 563 -9.68 4.28 -32.24
C LEU A 563 -9.55 3.71 -33.65
N GLY A 564 -10.59 3.06 -34.17
CA GLY A 564 -10.58 2.53 -35.53
C GLY A 564 -10.54 3.64 -36.59
N GLY A 565 -10.04 3.32 -37.77
CA GLY A 565 -9.97 4.26 -38.89
C GLY A 565 -8.61 4.96 -39.03
N GLY A 566 -7.55 4.33 -38.54
CA GLY A 566 -6.18 4.80 -38.67
C GLY A 566 -5.74 5.71 -37.52
N SER A 567 -6.11 5.42 -36.28
CA SER A 567 -5.49 6.12 -35.15
C SER A 567 -3.99 5.77 -35.01
N LEU A 568 -3.23 6.60 -34.30
CA LEU A 568 -1.82 6.29 -34.01
C LEU A 568 -1.71 4.97 -33.23
N TYR A 569 -2.61 4.71 -32.28
CA TYR A 569 -2.64 3.48 -31.48
C TYR A 569 -2.89 2.24 -32.33
N GLU A 570 -3.88 2.30 -33.23
CA GLU A 570 -4.20 1.22 -34.17
C GLU A 570 -2.97 0.86 -35.01
N ARG A 571 -2.32 1.85 -35.62
CA ARG A 571 -1.12 1.64 -36.44
C ARG A 571 0.08 1.16 -35.61
N TYR A 572 0.32 1.76 -34.44
CA TYR A 572 1.51 1.45 -33.62
C TYR A 572 1.51 0.01 -33.11
N TYR A 573 0.35 -0.50 -32.69
CA TYR A 573 0.22 -1.89 -32.24
C TYR A 573 -0.17 -2.86 -33.37
N ALA A 574 -0.29 -2.37 -34.61
CA ALA A 574 -0.77 -3.13 -35.77
C ALA A 574 -2.06 -3.91 -35.43
N VAL A 575 -3.06 -3.20 -34.89
CA VAL A 575 -4.38 -3.76 -34.59
C VAL A 575 -5.27 -3.58 -35.82
N ASP A 576 -6.00 -4.63 -36.19
CA ASP A 576 -7.08 -4.52 -37.19
C ASP A 576 -8.41 -4.33 -36.46
N TYR A 577 -8.83 -3.08 -36.27
CA TYR A 577 -10.10 -2.78 -35.61
C TYR A 577 -11.33 -3.08 -36.49
N GLY A 578 -11.15 -3.28 -37.80
CA GLY A 578 -12.18 -3.83 -38.68
C GLY A 578 -12.52 -5.27 -38.28
N ALA A 579 -11.50 -6.13 -38.27
CA ALA A 579 -11.63 -7.54 -37.89
C ALA A 579 -12.15 -7.72 -36.45
N VAL A 580 -11.75 -6.86 -35.50
CA VAL A 580 -12.27 -6.90 -34.12
C VAL A 580 -13.79 -6.64 -34.08
N ARG A 581 -14.30 -5.70 -34.88
CA ARG A 581 -15.75 -5.41 -34.94
C ARG A 581 -16.52 -6.57 -35.57
N GLU A 582 -16.01 -7.10 -36.68
CA GLU A 582 -16.60 -8.27 -37.35
C GLU A 582 -16.66 -9.49 -36.42
N LEU A 583 -15.59 -9.73 -35.66
CA LEU A 583 -15.55 -10.78 -34.65
C LEU A 583 -16.59 -10.57 -33.54
N ALA A 584 -16.72 -9.34 -33.05
CA ALA A 584 -17.71 -8.99 -32.03
C ALA A 584 -19.14 -9.23 -32.52
N ASP A 585 -19.45 -8.86 -33.77
CA ASP A 585 -20.75 -9.09 -34.39
C ASP A 585 -21.01 -10.60 -34.63
N ALA A 586 -19.98 -11.36 -34.99
CA ALA A 586 -20.07 -12.81 -35.18
C ALA A 586 -20.36 -13.57 -33.88
N GLU A 587 -19.74 -13.16 -32.76
CA GLU A 587 -19.95 -13.79 -31.45
C GLU A 587 -21.21 -13.29 -30.71
N ALA A 588 -21.83 -12.20 -31.15
CA ALA A 588 -23.03 -11.62 -30.52
C ALA A 588 -24.35 -12.38 -30.79
N ARG A 589 -24.32 -13.54 -31.47
CA ARG A 589 -25.53 -14.28 -31.87
C ARG A 589 -26.38 -14.77 -30.66
N PRO A 590 -27.72 -14.68 -30.73
CA PRO A 590 -28.60 -14.97 -29.60
C PRO A 590 -28.70 -16.46 -29.26
N GLY A 591 -28.55 -16.77 -27.98
CA GLY A 591 -28.59 -18.11 -27.36
C GLY A 591 -27.92 -18.06 -25.98
N SER A 592 -27.92 -19.17 -25.22
CA SER A 592 -27.11 -19.33 -24.01
C SER A 592 -25.62 -19.21 -24.38
N GLY A 593 -25.13 -17.97 -24.49
CA GLY A 593 -23.81 -17.65 -24.98
C GLY A 593 -22.72 -18.37 -24.17
N PRO A 594 -21.61 -18.75 -24.82
CA PRO A 594 -20.52 -19.44 -24.14
C PRO A 594 -19.98 -18.61 -22.96
N ARG A 595 -19.55 -19.30 -21.88
CA ARG A 595 -18.93 -18.67 -20.69
C ARG A 595 -17.65 -17.89 -21.03
N THR A 596 -17.11 -18.12 -22.23
CA THR A 596 -15.85 -17.59 -22.76
C THR A 596 -16.03 -17.07 -24.18
N SER A 597 -15.12 -16.21 -24.64
CA SER A 597 -15.01 -15.74 -26.03
C SER A 597 -13.85 -16.45 -26.74
N PRO A 598 -14.12 -17.54 -27.48
CA PRO A 598 -13.08 -18.35 -28.11
C PRO A 598 -12.36 -17.63 -29.25
N GLY A 599 -13.06 -16.83 -30.06
CA GLY A 599 -12.46 -16.08 -31.15
C GLY A 599 -11.56 -14.95 -30.65
N PHE A 600 -11.96 -14.26 -29.56
CA PHE A 600 -11.07 -13.27 -28.94
C PHE A 600 -9.81 -13.91 -28.35
N ALA A 601 -9.93 -15.10 -27.75
CA ALA A 601 -8.77 -15.86 -27.26
C ALA A 601 -7.82 -16.26 -28.40
N ALA A 602 -8.37 -16.72 -29.53
CA ALA A 602 -7.59 -17.06 -30.73
C ALA A 602 -6.86 -15.83 -31.28
N LEU A 603 -7.54 -14.69 -31.42
CA LEU A 603 -6.95 -13.43 -31.87
C LEU A 603 -5.79 -12.98 -30.95
N CYS A 604 -5.95 -13.07 -29.64
CA CYS A 604 -4.87 -12.72 -28.70
C CYS A 604 -3.67 -13.66 -28.81
N ALA A 605 -3.90 -14.97 -28.99
CA ALA A 605 -2.85 -15.96 -29.14
C ALA A 605 -2.06 -15.79 -30.44
N GLU A 606 -2.76 -15.56 -31.55
CA GLU A 606 -2.17 -15.27 -32.86
C GLU A 606 -1.26 -14.04 -32.80
N ARG A 607 -1.79 -12.93 -32.26
CA ARG A 607 -1.02 -11.69 -32.09
C ARG A 607 0.18 -11.84 -31.16
N ALA A 608 0.12 -12.76 -30.20
CA ALA A 608 1.21 -13.04 -29.28
C ALA A 608 2.29 -13.95 -29.91
N GLY A 609 2.07 -14.49 -31.12
CA GLY A 609 2.95 -15.48 -31.73
C GLY A 609 3.02 -16.79 -30.93
N ALA A 610 2.00 -17.07 -30.11
CA ALA A 610 1.94 -18.27 -29.29
C ALA A 610 1.30 -19.41 -30.07
N PRO A 611 1.93 -20.60 -30.17
CA PRO A 611 1.28 -21.75 -30.79
C PRO A 611 0.00 -22.07 -30.02
N SER A 612 -1.08 -22.38 -30.74
CA SER A 612 -2.36 -22.80 -30.17
C SER A 612 -2.20 -24.18 -29.52
N SER A 613 -1.68 -24.23 -28.29
CA SER A 613 -1.59 -25.49 -27.56
C SER A 613 -3.00 -25.92 -27.15
N ARG A 614 -3.52 -26.96 -27.81
CA ARG A 614 -4.78 -27.65 -27.46
C ARG A 614 -4.73 -28.30 -26.05
N TYR A 615 -3.56 -28.34 -25.43
CA TYR A 615 -3.28 -28.96 -24.12
C TYR A 615 -2.51 -27.98 -23.21
N GLY A 616 -3.24 -27.28 -22.34
CA GLY A 616 -2.82 -26.86 -20.99
C GLY A 616 -1.52 -26.03 -20.78
N PHE A 617 -1.69 -24.81 -20.28
CA PHE A 617 -0.76 -23.97 -19.52
C PHE A 617 0.63 -23.71 -20.15
N GLY A 618 0.72 -22.60 -20.90
CA GLY A 618 2.00 -21.96 -21.18
C GLY A 618 2.69 -21.48 -19.90
N SER A 619 4.00 -21.25 -19.96
CA SER A 619 4.73 -20.62 -18.85
C SER A 619 4.08 -19.26 -18.50
N PRO A 620 4.23 -18.75 -17.26
CA PRO A 620 3.69 -17.42 -16.91
C PRO A 620 4.14 -16.30 -17.85
N ALA A 621 5.31 -16.45 -18.47
CA ALA A 621 5.80 -15.54 -19.51
C ALA A 621 5.00 -15.64 -20.82
N ALA A 622 4.70 -16.86 -21.29
CA ALA A 622 3.87 -17.08 -22.48
C ALA A 622 2.41 -16.66 -22.26
N ASN A 623 1.85 -16.95 -21.08
CA ASN A 623 0.53 -16.42 -20.71
C ASN A 623 0.53 -14.89 -20.68
N GLY A 624 1.63 -14.30 -20.19
CA GLY A 624 1.81 -12.86 -20.16
C GLY A 624 1.80 -12.19 -21.53
N THR A 625 2.39 -12.80 -22.56
CA THR A 625 2.34 -12.24 -23.92
C THR A 625 0.91 -12.25 -24.49
N VAL A 626 0.11 -13.29 -24.21
CA VAL A 626 -1.31 -13.35 -24.62
C VAL A 626 -2.17 -12.33 -23.86
N VAL A 627 -1.99 -12.24 -22.54
CA VAL A 627 -2.68 -11.26 -21.69
C VAL A 627 -2.33 -9.83 -22.11
N GLU A 628 -1.08 -9.59 -22.52
CA GLU A 628 -0.64 -8.30 -23.02
C GLU A 628 -1.39 -7.89 -24.31
N GLN A 629 -1.65 -8.83 -25.22
CA GLN A 629 -2.45 -8.55 -26.41
C GLN A 629 -3.89 -8.19 -26.07
N ALA A 630 -4.51 -8.87 -25.11
CA ALA A 630 -5.84 -8.50 -24.64
C ALA A 630 -5.86 -7.08 -24.04
N GLN A 631 -4.84 -6.70 -23.27
CA GLN A 631 -4.70 -5.34 -22.75
C GLN A 631 -4.54 -4.30 -23.87
N ILE A 632 -3.81 -4.62 -24.94
CA ILE A 632 -3.66 -3.75 -26.12
C ILE A 632 -5.00 -3.58 -26.83
N LEU A 633 -5.68 -4.68 -27.17
CA LEU A 633 -6.94 -4.66 -27.91
C LEU A 633 -8.06 -3.93 -27.15
N THR A 634 -8.08 -4.06 -25.83
CA THR A 634 -9.08 -3.40 -24.96
C THR A 634 -8.68 -2.02 -24.49
N THR A 635 -7.47 -1.54 -24.83
CA THR A 635 -6.82 -0.35 -24.24
C THR A 635 -6.80 -0.34 -22.71
N HIS A 636 -6.98 -1.53 -22.12
CA HIS A 636 -7.18 -1.76 -20.71
C HIS A 636 -8.09 -0.71 -20.03
N ASN A 637 -9.31 -0.59 -20.55
CA ASN A 637 -10.40 0.29 -20.10
C ASN A 637 -10.32 1.78 -20.47
N LEU A 638 -9.21 2.29 -21.01
CA LEU A 638 -9.12 3.71 -21.35
C LEU A 638 -10.17 4.13 -22.40
N ALA A 639 -10.32 3.38 -23.49
CA ALA A 639 -11.36 3.63 -24.48
C ALA A 639 -12.76 3.49 -23.89
N THR A 640 -12.98 2.52 -23.01
CA THR A 640 -14.27 2.32 -22.35
C THR A 640 -14.64 3.52 -21.46
N LEU A 641 -13.69 4.05 -20.68
CA LEU A 641 -13.92 5.25 -19.87
C LEU A 641 -14.15 6.48 -20.74
N VAL A 642 -13.34 6.69 -21.79
CA VAL A 642 -13.49 7.86 -22.66
C VAL A 642 -14.80 7.81 -23.44
N HIS A 643 -15.11 6.67 -24.06
CA HIS A 643 -16.23 6.56 -24.99
C HIS A 643 -17.58 6.31 -24.30
N ARG A 644 -17.63 5.48 -23.24
CA ARG A 644 -18.88 5.10 -22.56
C ARG A 644 -19.17 5.92 -21.31
N VAL A 645 -18.16 6.27 -20.52
CA VAL A 645 -18.32 7.12 -19.33
C VAL A 645 -18.26 8.61 -19.68
N GLY A 646 -17.51 8.97 -20.74
CA GLY A 646 -17.35 10.35 -21.19
C GLY A 646 -16.38 11.13 -20.31
N ILE A 647 -15.28 10.50 -19.86
CA ILE A 647 -14.26 11.21 -19.08
C ILE A 647 -13.50 12.22 -19.96
N ALA A 648 -13.25 13.41 -19.43
CA ALA A 648 -12.45 14.45 -20.07
C ALA A 648 -11.46 15.07 -19.08
N PRO A 649 -10.30 14.42 -18.81
CA PRO A 649 -9.31 14.91 -17.85
C PRO A 649 -8.87 16.34 -18.13
N ALA A 650 -8.96 17.21 -17.13
CA ALA A 650 -8.77 18.65 -17.27
C ALA A 650 -7.39 19.08 -17.83
N PRO A 651 -6.26 18.41 -17.53
CA PRO A 651 -4.96 18.79 -18.11
C PRO A 651 -4.86 18.59 -19.63
N GLY A 652 -5.80 17.87 -20.23
CA GLY A 652 -5.79 17.55 -21.66
C GLY A 652 -4.91 16.34 -22.01
N TRP A 653 -5.19 15.72 -23.16
CA TRP A 653 -4.53 14.49 -23.60
C TRP A 653 -3.03 14.67 -23.84
N GLU A 654 -2.61 15.85 -24.30
CA GLU A 654 -1.20 16.18 -24.53
C GLU A 654 -0.37 16.10 -23.24
N ASP A 655 -0.86 16.73 -22.17
CA ASP A 655 -0.19 16.72 -20.86
C ASP A 655 -0.15 15.31 -20.27
N LEU A 656 -1.25 14.54 -20.38
CA LEU A 656 -1.26 13.15 -19.93
C LEU A 656 -0.23 12.30 -20.68
N ALA A 657 -0.10 12.45 -22.00
CA ALA A 657 0.94 11.76 -22.78
C ALA A 657 2.35 12.11 -22.28
N ARG A 658 2.62 13.39 -21.99
CA ARG A 658 3.92 13.85 -21.44
C ARG A 658 4.22 13.24 -20.06
N ARG A 659 3.22 13.16 -19.18
CA ARG A 659 3.34 12.53 -17.85
C ARG A 659 3.56 11.02 -17.94
N CYS A 660 2.88 10.34 -18.87
CA CYS A 660 3.15 8.93 -19.16
C CYS A 660 4.61 8.72 -19.57
N PHE A 661 5.12 9.53 -20.48
CA PHE A 661 6.50 9.41 -20.94
C PHE A 661 7.53 9.69 -19.82
N THR A 662 7.26 10.68 -18.98
CA THR A 662 8.07 10.93 -17.78
C THR A 662 8.14 9.67 -16.90
N THR A 663 7.01 8.98 -16.74
CA THR A 663 6.94 7.70 -16.01
C THR A 663 7.75 6.61 -16.72
N VAL A 664 7.68 6.50 -18.05
CA VAL A 664 8.51 5.59 -18.85
C VAL A 664 10.00 5.84 -18.61
N CYS A 665 10.46 7.09 -18.63
CA CYS A 665 11.86 7.44 -18.36
C CYS A 665 12.29 7.05 -16.94
N LEU A 666 11.47 7.37 -15.93
CA LEU A 666 11.75 7.02 -14.53
C LEU A 666 11.84 5.51 -14.29
N LEU A 667 10.95 4.72 -14.92
CA LEU A 667 10.97 3.26 -14.82
C LEU A 667 12.16 2.69 -15.59
N THR A 668 12.47 3.21 -16.78
CA THR A 668 13.62 2.78 -17.57
C THR A 668 14.95 3.04 -16.85
N ALA A 669 15.08 4.16 -16.14
CA ALA A 669 16.26 4.44 -15.31
C ALA A 669 16.47 3.37 -14.23
N ARG A 670 15.38 2.81 -13.68
CA ARG A 670 15.42 1.75 -12.65
C ARG A 670 15.73 0.36 -13.21
N VAL A 671 15.83 0.20 -14.53
CA VAL A 671 16.31 -1.06 -15.14
C VAL A 671 17.80 -1.24 -14.91
N GLN A 672 18.57 -0.15 -14.88
CA GLN A 672 20.02 -0.19 -14.70
C GLN A 672 20.38 -0.74 -13.31
N GLY A 673 21.23 -1.77 -13.26
CA GLY A 673 21.67 -2.38 -12.01
C GLY A 673 20.60 -3.18 -11.25
N ASN A 674 19.39 -3.32 -11.81
CA ASN A 674 18.33 -4.10 -11.19
C ASN A 674 18.48 -5.59 -11.53
N ALA A 675 18.63 -6.42 -10.50
CA ALA A 675 18.78 -7.87 -10.65
C ALA A 675 17.53 -8.57 -11.23
N ARG A 676 16.35 -7.94 -11.15
CA ARG A 676 15.06 -8.48 -11.62
C ARG A 676 14.25 -7.40 -12.36
N PRO A 677 14.70 -6.95 -13.55
CA PRO A 677 14.17 -5.75 -14.21
C PRO A 677 12.84 -5.97 -14.94
N LEU A 678 12.40 -7.22 -15.15
CA LEU A 678 11.24 -7.53 -16.00
C LEU A 678 9.93 -6.92 -15.49
N GLY A 679 9.72 -6.85 -14.18
CA GLY A 679 8.54 -6.15 -13.62
C GLY A 679 8.57 -4.66 -13.93
N THR A 680 9.72 -4.01 -13.78
CA THR A 680 9.91 -2.59 -14.11
C THR A 680 9.73 -2.32 -15.61
N ILE A 681 10.18 -3.24 -16.48
CA ILE A 681 9.98 -3.14 -17.92
C ILE A 681 8.49 -3.30 -18.28
N LYS A 682 7.79 -4.24 -17.64
CA LYS A 682 6.33 -4.40 -17.78
C LYS A 682 5.60 -3.09 -17.46
N ASP A 683 5.93 -2.47 -16.33
CA ASP A 683 5.31 -1.21 -15.91
C ASP A 683 5.67 -0.05 -16.86
N ALA A 684 6.88 -0.03 -17.42
CA ALA A 684 7.27 0.96 -18.43
C ALA A 684 6.47 0.79 -19.73
N ALA A 685 6.24 -0.46 -20.17
CA ALA A 685 5.37 -0.75 -21.31
C ALA A 685 3.90 -0.36 -21.04
N TYR A 686 3.43 -0.47 -19.80
CA TYR A 686 2.11 0.02 -19.40
C TYR A 686 2.00 1.54 -19.59
N ALA A 687 2.94 2.30 -19.03
CA ALA A 687 2.98 3.75 -19.20
C ALA A 687 3.11 4.15 -20.68
N TRP A 688 3.91 3.42 -21.46
CA TRP A 688 4.04 3.65 -22.90
C TRP A 688 2.73 3.41 -23.67
N ARG A 689 2.00 2.34 -23.37
CA ARG A 689 0.69 2.07 -23.98
C ARG A 689 -0.31 3.20 -23.72
N GLN A 690 -0.37 3.70 -22.49
CA GLN A 690 -1.25 4.81 -22.15
C GLN A 690 -0.83 6.11 -22.84
N MET A 691 0.48 6.37 -22.95
CA MET A 691 1.00 7.49 -23.76
C MET A 691 0.50 7.42 -25.21
N VAL A 692 0.67 6.27 -25.88
CA VAL A 692 0.23 6.11 -27.29
C VAL A 692 -1.29 6.26 -27.42
N PHE A 693 -2.06 5.81 -26.42
CA PHE A 693 -3.50 6.04 -26.36
C PHE A 693 -3.83 7.54 -26.29
N HIS A 694 -3.23 8.29 -25.36
CA HIS A 694 -3.47 9.73 -25.22
C HIS A 694 -3.04 10.52 -26.47
N LEU A 695 -1.89 10.16 -27.09
CA LEU A 695 -1.45 10.74 -28.36
C LEU A 695 -2.45 10.50 -29.51
N SER A 696 -3.22 9.41 -29.45
CA SER A 696 -4.25 9.11 -30.46
C SER A 696 -5.49 9.98 -30.33
N LEU A 697 -5.72 10.57 -29.15
CA LEU A 697 -6.80 11.52 -28.88
C LEU A 697 -6.36 12.98 -29.05
N CYS A 698 -5.08 13.23 -29.29
CA CYS A 698 -4.55 14.56 -29.58
C CYS A 698 -4.86 15.00 -31.01
N SER A 699 -4.96 16.31 -31.22
CA SER A 699 -4.90 16.89 -32.56
C SER A 699 -3.54 16.60 -33.23
N ALA A 700 -3.48 16.69 -34.57
CA ALA A 700 -2.24 16.47 -35.31
C ALA A 700 -1.09 17.41 -34.88
N ARG A 701 -1.42 18.66 -34.49
CA ARG A 701 -0.46 19.64 -34.00
C ARG A 701 0.11 19.22 -32.64
N GLU A 702 -0.76 18.97 -31.66
CA GLU A 702 -0.35 18.52 -30.31
C GLU A 702 0.47 17.24 -30.36
N ARG A 703 0.08 16.30 -31.25
CA ARG A 703 0.83 15.05 -31.47
C ARG A 703 2.25 15.33 -31.96
N LYS A 704 2.41 16.15 -33.00
CA LYS A 704 3.72 16.52 -33.55
C LYS A 704 4.60 17.23 -32.51
N ASP A 705 4.02 18.14 -31.74
CA ASP A 705 4.72 18.87 -30.68
C ASP A 705 5.15 17.95 -29.54
N THR A 706 4.30 17.00 -29.17
CA THR A 706 4.62 16.01 -28.13
C THR A 706 5.72 15.07 -28.61
N LEU A 707 5.64 14.51 -29.83
CA LEU A 707 6.66 13.59 -30.37
C LEU A 707 8.05 14.21 -30.41
N ARG A 708 8.16 15.50 -30.77
CA ARG A 708 9.41 16.26 -30.67
C ARG A 708 9.90 16.34 -29.23
N TRP A 709 9.02 16.71 -28.30
CA TRP A 709 9.35 16.81 -26.89
C TRP A 709 9.78 15.48 -26.26
N LEU A 710 9.24 14.32 -26.68
CA LEU A 710 9.67 13.01 -26.15
C LEU A 710 11.18 12.79 -26.34
N THR A 711 11.72 13.23 -27.48
CA THR A 711 13.15 13.09 -27.78
C THR A 711 13.99 14.00 -26.88
N GLU A 712 13.55 15.25 -26.67
CA GLU A 712 14.20 16.21 -25.78
C GLU A 712 14.17 15.74 -24.31
N GLU A 713 13.01 15.24 -23.85
CA GLU A 713 12.83 14.76 -22.50
C GLU A 713 13.70 13.53 -22.23
N ALA A 714 13.78 12.56 -23.17
CA ALA A 714 14.67 11.42 -23.03
C ALA A 714 16.14 11.82 -22.82
N GLY A 715 16.57 12.93 -23.43
CA GLY A 715 17.90 13.50 -23.28
C GLY A 715 18.18 14.16 -21.92
N ARG A 716 17.15 14.48 -21.12
CA ARG A 716 17.30 15.03 -19.76
C ARG A 716 17.58 13.98 -18.70
N HIS A 717 17.33 12.71 -19.01
CA HIS A 717 17.60 11.57 -18.13
C HIS A 717 19.02 11.05 -18.34
N PRO A 718 19.56 10.21 -17.44
CA PRO A 718 20.88 9.60 -17.63
C PRO A 718 21.00 8.90 -18.99
N ALA A 719 22.16 8.99 -19.65
CA ALA A 719 22.35 8.56 -21.05
C ALA A 719 21.86 7.13 -21.39
N HIS A 720 21.88 6.20 -20.44
CA HIS A 720 21.38 4.84 -20.65
C HIS A 720 19.87 4.78 -20.86
N VAL A 721 19.11 5.76 -20.36
CA VAL A 721 17.65 5.86 -20.56
C VAL A 721 17.34 6.16 -22.02
N GLY A 722 17.95 7.23 -22.57
CA GLY A 722 17.80 7.58 -23.98
C GLY A 722 18.23 6.45 -24.91
N ALA A 723 19.39 5.82 -24.63
CA ALA A 723 19.88 4.69 -25.42
C ALA A 723 18.91 3.49 -25.40
N ARG A 724 18.32 3.16 -24.25
CA ARG A 724 17.32 2.08 -24.13
C ARG A 724 16.01 2.40 -24.84
N LEU A 725 15.57 3.66 -24.82
CA LEU A 725 14.29 4.08 -25.41
C LEU A 725 14.38 4.44 -26.90
N ALA A 726 15.58 4.64 -27.44
CA ALA A 726 15.78 5.04 -28.84
C ALA A 726 15.04 4.14 -29.85
N PRO A 727 15.09 2.79 -29.75
CA PRO A 727 14.34 1.93 -30.67
C PRO A 727 12.82 2.16 -30.61
N ALA A 728 12.25 2.33 -29.41
CA ALA A 728 10.81 2.58 -29.24
C ALA A 728 10.38 3.95 -29.77
N LEU A 729 11.20 4.98 -29.55
CA LEU A 729 10.97 6.33 -30.08
C LEU A 729 11.06 6.36 -31.61
N THR A 730 12.02 5.64 -32.19
CA THR A 730 12.12 5.48 -33.65
C THR A 730 10.89 4.79 -34.22
N GLY A 731 10.47 3.67 -33.63
CA GLY A 731 9.25 2.96 -34.04
C GLY A 731 7.99 3.84 -33.97
N LEU A 732 7.87 4.68 -32.93
CA LEU A 732 6.73 5.59 -32.80
C LEU A 732 6.71 6.67 -33.90
N ARG A 733 7.88 7.22 -34.26
CA ARG A 733 7.99 8.21 -35.35
C ARG A 733 7.67 7.59 -36.72
N GLN A 734 8.20 6.40 -37.00
CA GLN A 734 7.92 5.68 -38.24
C GLN A 734 6.42 5.50 -38.46
N VAL A 735 5.68 5.14 -37.40
CA VAL A 735 4.22 4.98 -37.46
C VAL A 735 3.46 6.29 -37.67
N ASP A 736 3.93 7.39 -37.09
CA ASP A 736 3.35 8.71 -37.33
C ASP A 736 3.56 9.17 -38.78
N GLU A 737 4.69 8.79 -39.39
CA GLU A 737 5.04 9.03 -40.79
C GLU A 737 4.39 8.04 -41.78
N GLY A 738 3.66 7.04 -41.29
CA GLY A 738 2.90 6.07 -42.09
C GLY A 738 3.58 4.72 -42.35
N GLY A 739 4.74 4.46 -41.76
CA GLY A 739 5.44 3.17 -41.76
C GLY A 739 5.03 2.23 -40.61
N ALA A 740 5.82 1.18 -40.36
CA ALA A 740 5.59 0.24 -39.26
C ALA A 740 6.60 0.44 -38.11
N ALA A 741 6.18 0.11 -36.88
CA ALA A 741 6.97 0.36 -35.68
C ALA A 741 8.19 -0.56 -35.51
N ASP A 742 8.23 -1.73 -36.16
CA ASP A 742 9.33 -2.71 -36.07
C ASP A 742 10.29 -2.65 -37.27
N ASP A 743 10.22 -1.60 -38.09
CA ASP A 743 11.05 -1.47 -39.30
C ASP A 743 12.46 -0.97 -38.96
N GLY A 744 13.48 -1.67 -39.50
CA GLY A 744 14.89 -1.30 -39.29
C GLY A 744 15.29 -1.30 -37.81
N GLU A 745 15.67 -0.12 -37.30
CA GLU A 745 16.03 0.10 -35.89
C GLU A 745 14.82 0.37 -34.98
N GLY A 746 13.63 0.60 -35.54
CA GLY A 746 12.39 0.80 -34.80
C GLY A 746 11.96 -0.47 -34.07
N ARG A 747 11.38 -0.31 -32.87
CA ARG A 747 10.77 -1.42 -32.12
C ARG A 747 9.45 -1.01 -31.49
N ARG A 748 8.45 -1.89 -31.53
CA ARG A 748 7.27 -1.82 -30.65
C ARG A 748 7.67 -2.12 -29.22
N LEU A 749 7.22 -1.27 -28.29
CA LEU A 749 7.43 -1.50 -26.87
C LEU A 749 6.31 -2.36 -26.27
N LEU A 750 6.64 -3.64 -26.07
CA LEU A 750 5.88 -4.61 -25.29
C LEU A 750 6.64 -4.90 -23.98
N GLY A 751 5.93 -5.31 -22.95
CA GLY A 751 6.47 -5.59 -21.62
C GLY A 751 6.71 -7.07 -21.34
N TRP A 752 6.02 -7.97 -22.05
CA TRP A 752 6.18 -9.42 -21.91
C TRP A 752 7.01 -10.03 -23.03
N THR A 753 7.78 -11.06 -22.67
CA THR A 753 8.55 -11.85 -23.63
C THR A 753 8.79 -13.26 -23.08
N THR A 754 8.87 -14.24 -23.97
CA THR A 754 9.30 -15.61 -23.64
C THR A 754 10.84 -15.76 -23.71
N GLY A 755 11.53 -14.78 -24.28
CA GLY A 755 12.98 -14.76 -24.45
C GLY A 755 13.68 -13.67 -23.62
N LYS A 756 14.82 -13.17 -24.11
CA LYS A 756 15.51 -12.03 -23.50
C LYS A 756 14.88 -10.73 -24.00
N HIS A 757 14.42 -9.89 -23.08
CA HIS A 757 13.87 -8.58 -23.45
C HIS A 757 14.97 -7.64 -23.95
N TRP A 758 14.76 -6.99 -25.09
CA TRP A 758 15.71 -6.07 -25.71
C TRP A 758 16.00 -4.79 -24.89
N LEU A 759 15.16 -4.44 -23.91
CA LEU A 759 15.39 -3.36 -22.95
C LEU A 759 16.32 -3.76 -21.81
N ARG A 760 16.75 -5.03 -21.70
CA ARG A 760 17.57 -5.53 -20.60
C ARG A 760 19.08 -5.29 -20.75
N PRO A 761 19.73 -5.51 -21.91
CA PRO A 761 21.17 -5.36 -22.07
C PRO A 761 21.66 -3.97 -21.64
N ASP A 762 22.85 -3.87 -21.04
CA ASP A 762 23.44 -2.56 -20.75
C ASP A 762 23.87 -1.90 -22.07
N PRO A 763 23.34 -0.72 -22.42
CA PRO A 763 23.71 -0.05 -23.66
C PRO A 763 25.20 0.32 -23.75
N ARG A 764 25.96 0.26 -22.65
CA ARG A 764 27.42 0.48 -22.63
C ARG A 764 28.26 -0.76 -22.97
N VAL A 765 27.65 -1.94 -23.04
CA VAL A 765 28.34 -3.23 -23.31
C VAL A 765 28.08 -3.69 -24.75
N SER A 766 27.21 -3.02 -25.48
CA SER A 766 26.93 -3.23 -26.90
C SER A 766 27.80 -2.30 -27.75
N GLY A 767 29.11 -2.52 -27.72
CA GLY A 767 30.11 -1.82 -28.53
C GLY A 767 31.21 -2.78 -28.94
#